data_AF-A0A964Q139-F1
#
_entry.id   AF-A0A964Q139-F1
#
_cell.length_a   1.000
_cell.length_b   1.000
_cell.length_c   1.000
_cell.angle_alpha   90.00
_cell.angle_beta   90.00
_cell.angle_gamma   90.00
#
_symmetry.space_group_name_H-M   'P 1'
#
loop_
_entity.id
_entity.type
_entity.pdbx_description
1 polymer ?
#
loop_
_entity_poly.entity_id
_entity_poly.type
_entity_poly.pdbx_seq_one_letter_code
_entity_poly.pdbx_strand_id
1 'polypeptide(L)'
;MGKEPPATDPAKIKTPKGFKVELLHSVPAAMEGSWVNLCADLKGRLIVSDQYGSLYRVTPSPVGNSKIPTKVEKIPADIGEAQGLLWAFDSLYVVVNKGGKYDHGFYRVRDTNGDDQLDEVTQLQKFTAGGEHGPHAVLLAPDGKNLIVVIGNQTKRVDYKTTRVPPRWGEDHLLPRMPDGRGFMAGVLGPGGTIYKVDPDGKNWEILGVGFRNEFDAAFNRQGELFTYDADMEWDFNTPWYRPTRVCHVTSGAEFGWRNGAGKWPSYYPDSLPGVVDIGPGSPTGVSFGYGAKFPAKYQNAFFICDWSYGKMYATHLIPTGSTYKAEVEEFVSGSPLPLTDVIINPTDGAMYFTIGGRKTKSGLYRVTYQGEESTGPSRPDTRGEEDRAVRKRLESFHAPGKPEAVAIAWPQLGSPDRFIRFAARVALEHQDPSLWQDKALGEKDPRKAIYALLGLIRATASDPQHQIQEVNQELKGKILSALLALDFSKLGDEDQLDYLRTLSIAFVRMGAPEEKDGLALAKKLDAALPGKNKTVNSDILQVLVYLQYPSAAAKGIALLGLAATQEDQMEVARALRMLRAGWTAPLKKEYFSWFNKATGYKGGMSFTNFIENIKRDGLAMLMDHDKVELKEILEFKPVATATALPAVKRDFVKQWKMDDLVGKLESGLKKGRNFEKGQRLFAEARCIACHRYGNDGGALGPDLTGVAGRFSPRDLLESTLDPNKVISDQYAGVVIATDDGKLVAGRIINLSGNNIMVNTDMFNPAAVTNVDHRKVESINISKVSMMPAGLADTLKEEEILDLLAFMLSRGDNKSPMFAK
;
A
#
# COMPACT_ATOMS: atom_id res chain seq x y z
N MET A 1 26.27 32.09 -13.04
CA MET A 1 25.68 30.94 -12.33
C MET A 1 24.74 31.51 -11.28
N GLY A 2 23.45 31.16 -11.30
CA GLY A 2 22.49 31.66 -10.31
C GLY A 2 22.82 31.16 -8.90
N LYS A 3 22.49 31.96 -7.87
CA LYS A 3 22.65 31.60 -6.45
C LYS A 3 21.86 30.32 -6.17
N GLU A 4 22.48 29.32 -5.55
CA GLU A 4 21.79 28.10 -5.14
C GLU A 4 20.66 28.45 -4.16
N PRO A 5 19.41 27.99 -4.37
CA PRO A 5 18.32 28.28 -3.47
C PRO A 5 18.60 27.66 -2.09
N PRO A 6 18.26 28.34 -0.99
CA PRO A 6 18.38 27.76 0.35
C PRO A 6 17.40 26.58 0.51
N ALA A 7 17.66 25.73 1.51
CA ALA A 7 16.68 24.73 1.94
C ALA A 7 15.37 25.42 2.39
N THR A 8 14.27 24.65 2.38
CA THR A 8 12.92 25.15 2.71
C THR A 8 12.92 25.95 4.01
N ASP A 9 12.43 27.18 3.95
CA ASP A 9 12.37 28.06 5.12
C ASP A 9 11.48 27.45 6.21
N PRO A 10 11.97 27.28 7.46
CA PRO A 10 11.16 26.82 8.59
C PRO A 10 9.85 27.58 8.79
N ALA A 11 9.79 28.87 8.42
CA ALA A 11 8.55 29.66 8.51
C ALA A 11 7.44 29.16 7.57
N LYS A 12 7.78 28.38 6.54
CA LYS A 12 6.84 27.76 5.59
C LYS A 12 6.45 26.33 5.99
N ILE A 13 7.03 25.80 7.07
CA ILE A 13 6.77 24.44 7.56
C ILE A 13 5.67 24.49 8.61
N LYS A 14 4.63 23.70 8.42
CA LYS A 14 3.51 23.54 9.37
C LYS A 14 3.83 22.43 10.35
N THR A 15 3.47 22.67 11.61
CA THR A 15 3.55 21.70 12.71
C THR A 15 2.37 21.88 13.67
N PRO A 16 2.09 20.93 14.57
CA PRO A 16 1.06 21.10 15.58
C PRO A 16 1.41 22.23 16.55
N LYS A 17 0.39 22.73 17.26
CA LYS A 17 0.57 23.81 18.25
C LYS A 17 1.65 23.45 19.27
N GLY A 18 2.54 24.40 19.55
CA GLY A 18 3.62 24.25 20.53
C GLY A 18 4.91 23.64 19.96
N PHE A 19 4.91 23.15 18.72
CA PHE A 19 6.14 22.70 18.06
C PHE A 19 6.82 23.85 17.32
N LYS A 20 8.16 23.80 17.30
CA LYS A 20 9.01 24.75 16.59
C LYS A 20 10.02 24.00 15.73
N VAL A 21 10.14 24.41 14.47
CA VAL A 21 11.13 23.90 13.51
C VAL A 21 12.26 24.90 13.35
N GLU A 22 13.50 24.42 13.35
CA GLU A 22 14.71 25.20 13.15
C GLU A 22 15.54 24.58 12.00
N LEU A 23 15.93 25.39 11.01
CA LEU A 23 16.90 24.98 10.00
C LEU A 23 18.31 25.10 10.57
N LEU A 24 19.00 23.97 10.70
CA LEU A 24 20.34 23.90 11.26
C LEU A 24 21.44 24.04 10.21
N HIS A 25 21.19 23.52 9.02
CA HIS A 25 22.13 23.55 7.91
C HIS A 25 21.40 23.47 6.57
N SER A 26 21.72 24.37 5.65
CA SER A 26 21.27 24.30 4.26
C SER A 26 22.42 23.77 3.42
N VAL A 27 22.34 22.49 3.04
CA VAL A 27 23.43 21.73 2.42
C VAL A 27 23.89 22.40 1.12
N PRO A 28 25.17 22.76 0.95
CA PRO A 28 25.72 23.25 -0.31
C PRO A 28 25.87 22.09 -1.30
N ALA A 29 25.02 22.01 -2.33
CA ALA A 29 24.96 20.84 -3.20
C ALA A 29 26.28 20.53 -3.93
N ALA A 30 27.09 21.57 -4.21
CA ALA A 30 28.38 21.40 -4.88
C ALA A 30 29.47 20.75 -4.00
N MET A 31 29.34 20.81 -2.67
CA MET A 31 30.36 20.33 -1.72
C MET A 31 29.89 19.11 -0.92
N GLU A 32 28.60 19.07 -0.60
CA GLU A 32 28.00 18.11 0.34
C GLU A 32 26.86 17.28 -0.27
N GLY A 33 26.52 17.55 -1.54
CA GLY A 33 25.56 16.75 -2.31
C GLY A 33 24.12 16.86 -1.81
N SER A 34 23.43 15.72 -1.71
CA SER A 34 22.00 15.64 -1.35
C SER A 34 21.79 14.53 -0.33
N TRP A 35 21.48 14.91 0.91
CA TRP A 35 21.43 13.97 2.03
C TRP A 35 20.17 13.12 2.04
N VAL A 36 20.34 11.82 2.27
CA VAL A 36 19.25 10.82 2.20
C VAL A 36 19.08 9.96 3.44
N ASN A 37 19.99 10.01 4.40
CA ASN A 37 19.90 9.26 5.64
C ASN A 37 20.66 10.00 6.78
N LEU A 38 20.23 9.82 8.02
CA LEU A 38 20.96 10.22 9.22
C LEU A 38 20.87 9.21 10.37
N CYS A 39 21.91 9.15 11.19
CA CYS A 39 21.88 8.49 12.50
C CYS A 39 22.61 9.32 13.56
N ALA A 40 22.44 8.98 14.85
CA ALA A 40 23.17 9.60 15.95
C ALA A 40 24.36 8.74 16.41
N ASP A 41 25.47 9.38 16.79
CA ASP A 41 26.57 8.73 17.49
C ASP A 41 26.43 8.83 19.02
N LEU A 42 27.33 8.19 19.76
CA LEU A 42 27.30 8.16 21.24
C LEU A 42 27.54 9.52 21.91
N LYS A 43 28.03 10.52 21.18
CA LYS A 43 28.28 11.88 21.67
C LYS A 43 27.11 12.82 21.34
N GLY A 44 26.02 12.31 20.77
CA GLY A 44 24.87 13.10 20.34
C GLY A 44 25.12 13.89 19.05
N ARG A 45 26.23 13.63 18.35
CA ARG A 45 26.46 14.17 17.00
C ARG A 45 25.70 13.31 15.99
N LEU A 46 25.45 13.87 14.82
CA LEU A 46 24.77 13.17 13.74
C LEU A 46 25.78 12.71 12.70
N ILE A 47 25.49 11.60 12.03
CA ILE A 47 26.18 11.17 10.82
C ILE A 47 25.14 11.18 9.70
N VAL A 48 25.44 11.85 8.60
CA VAL A 48 24.55 12.00 7.44
C VAL A 48 25.22 11.48 6.18
N SER A 49 24.41 11.01 5.24
CA SER A 49 24.89 10.43 3.98
C SER A 49 24.42 11.22 2.76
N ASP A 50 25.36 11.64 1.91
CA ASP A 50 25.05 12.07 0.53
C ASP A 50 24.71 10.86 -0.35
N GLN A 51 23.59 10.93 -1.06
CA GLN A 51 23.12 9.86 -1.95
C GLN A 51 24.14 9.43 -3.00
N TYR A 52 25.02 10.34 -3.43
CA TYR A 52 25.99 10.11 -4.51
C TYR A 52 27.44 10.37 -4.10
N GLY A 53 27.70 10.55 -2.80
CA GLY A 53 28.97 11.05 -2.32
C GLY A 53 29.39 10.46 -1.00
N SER A 54 29.95 11.29 -0.12
CA SER A 54 30.59 10.86 1.13
C SER A 54 29.65 10.93 2.34
N LEU A 55 30.13 10.42 3.48
CA LEU A 55 29.49 10.64 4.77
C LEU A 55 30.01 11.92 5.44
N TYR A 56 29.15 12.56 6.22
CA TYR A 56 29.49 13.76 6.98
C TYR A 56 29.06 13.60 8.43
N ARG A 57 29.87 14.12 9.34
CA ARG A 57 29.55 14.26 10.76
C ARG A 57 29.05 15.66 11.01
N VAL A 58 27.92 15.77 11.69
CA VAL A 58 27.29 17.04 12.04
C VAL A 58 27.26 17.17 13.56
N THR A 59 27.82 18.25 14.10
CA THR A 59 27.64 18.65 15.49
C THR A 59 26.56 19.74 15.52
N PRO A 60 25.32 19.41 15.93
CA PRO A 60 24.23 20.39 15.97
C PRO A 60 24.56 21.54 16.92
N SER A 61 24.09 22.74 16.59
CA SER A 61 24.04 23.83 17.58
C SER A 61 23.27 23.39 18.83
N PRO A 62 23.63 23.81 20.06
CA PRO A 62 22.85 23.44 21.23
C PRO A 62 21.42 23.97 21.18
N VAL A 63 20.46 23.20 21.71
CA VAL A 63 19.06 23.61 21.77
C VAL A 63 18.93 24.94 22.52
N GLY A 64 18.26 25.92 21.92
CA GLY A 64 18.06 27.25 22.51
C GLY A 64 19.28 28.18 22.44
N ASN A 65 20.42 27.76 21.85
CA ASN A 65 21.60 28.62 21.71
C ASN A 65 22.09 28.69 20.25
N SER A 66 21.49 29.61 19.48
CA SER A 66 21.83 29.84 18.07
C SER A 66 23.16 30.57 17.84
N LYS A 67 23.85 31.01 18.90
CA LYS A 67 25.17 31.68 18.77
C LYS A 67 26.30 30.71 18.45
N ILE A 68 26.13 29.44 18.80
CA ILE A 68 27.08 28.37 18.45
C ILE A 68 26.58 27.73 17.15
N PRO A 69 27.30 27.87 16.03
CA PRO A 69 26.84 27.33 14.76
C PRO A 69 26.92 25.80 14.73
N THR A 70 26.03 25.20 13.93
CA THR A 70 26.15 23.79 13.53
C THR A 70 27.47 23.59 12.77
N LYS A 71 28.26 22.58 13.13
CA LYS A 71 29.51 22.24 12.45
C LYS A 71 29.31 20.99 11.60
N VAL A 72 29.74 21.03 10.34
CA VAL A 72 29.68 19.90 9.41
C VAL A 72 31.09 19.54 8.98
N GLU A 73 31.46 18.27 9.07
CA GLU A 73 32.80 17.76 8.78
C GLU A 73 32.69 16.50 7.94
N LYS A 74 33.48 16.40 6.87
CA LYS A 74 33.54 15.19 6.07
C LYS A 74 34.17 14.06 6.90
N ILE A 75 33.57 12.88 6.90
CA ILE A 75 34.15 11.69 7.51
C ILE A 75 35.26 11.15 6.58
N PRO A 76 36.48 10.87 7.09
CA PRO A 76 37.61 10.49 6.25
C PRO A 76 37.53 9.07 5.68
N ALA A 77 36.77 8.17 6.32
CA ALA A 77 36.55 6.81 5.82
C ALA A 77 36.11 6.80 4.34
N ASP A 78 36.72 5.91 3.54
CA ASP A 78 36.43 5.78 2.11
C ASP A 78 35.14 4.99 1.86
N ILE A 79 34.01 5.57 2.27
CA ILE A 79 32.67 4.99 2.13
C ILE A 79 31.61 6.11 2.01
N GLY A 80 30.47 5.79 1.42
CA GLY A 80 29.38 6.73 1.19
C GLY A 80 28.26 6.11 0.36
N GLU A 81 27.47 6.94 -0.33
CA GLU A 81 26.27 6.50 -1.07
C GLU A 81 25.29 5.66 -0.23
N ALA A 82 25.29 5.89 1.08
CA ALA A 82 24.56 5.09 2.04
C ALA A 82 23.10 5.52 2.10
N GLN A 83 22.20 4.54 2.17
CA GLN A 83 20.78 4.75 2.43
C GLN A 83 20.34 4.23 3.80
N GLY A 84 21.24 3.55 4.52
CA GLY A 84 21.03 3.10 5.89
C GLY A 84 22.29 3.33 6.71
N LEU A 85 22.12 3.93 7.88
CA LEU A 85 23.19 4.19 8.83
C LEU A 85 22.75 3.81 10.24
N LEU A 86 23.65 3.16 10.99
CA LEU A 86 23.43 2.89 12.41
C LEU A 86 24.76 2.91 13.15
N TRP A 87 24.81 3.66 14.25
CA TRP A 87 25.88 3.51 15.23
C TRP A 87 25.52 2.44 16.26
N ALA A 88 26.28 1.35 16.33
CA ALA A 88 26.11 0.28 17.30
C ALA A 88 27.41 -0.52 17.47
N PHE A 89 27.58 -1.23 18.59
CA PHE A 89 28.73 -2.13 18.79
C PHE A 89 30.10 -1.45 18.51
N ASP A 90 30.25 -0.21 18.97
CA ASP A 90 31.42 0.65 18.74
C ASP A 90 31.83 0.76 17.26
N SER A 91 30.85 0.73 16.36
CA SER A 91 31.04 0.78 14.92
C SER A 91 29.91 1.55 14.24
N LEU A 92 30.21 2.14 13.08
CA LEU A 92 29.19 2.63 12.16
C LEU A 92 28.87 1.53 11.14
N TYR A 93 27.63 1.07 11.14
CA TYR A 93 27.10 0.18 10.11
C TYR A 93 26.50 0.99 8.97
N VAL A 94 26.81 0.58 7.75
CA VAL A 94 26.47 1.33 6.52
C VAL A 94 25.84 0.38 5.50
N VAL A 95 24.66 0.74 5.00
CA VAL A 95 23.97 0.05 3.91
C VAL A 95 24.06 0.89 2.65
N VAL A 96 24.75 0.37 1.63
CA VAL A 96 24.98 1.04 0.34
C VAL A 96 23.99 0.53 -0.71
N ASN A 97 23.16 1.43 -1.23
CA ASN A 97 22.20 1.12 -2.30
C ASN A 97 22.66 1.60 -3.68
N LYS A 98 23.38 2.72 -3.81
CA LYS A 98 23.55 3.33 -5.15
C LYS A 98 24.37 2.44 -6.11
N GLY A 99 25.41 1.79 -5.61
CA GLY A 99 26.28 0.93 -6.41
C GLY A 99 27.18 1.71 -7.37
N GLY A 100 27.45 2.99 -7.11
CA GLY A 100 28.19 3.89 -8.00
C GLY A 100 29.69 3.74 -7.81
N LYS A 101 30.22 4.32 -6.73
CA LYS A 101 31.62 4.16 -6.33
C LYS A 101 31.87 2.88 -5.52
N TYR A 102 30.88 2.48 -4.72
CA TYR A 102 30.99 1.32 -3.83
C TYR A 102 30.00 0.24 -4.27
N ASP A 103 30.33 -1.03 -4.03
CA ASP A 103 29.40 -2.13 -4.27
C ASP A 103 28.10 -1.95 -3.46
N HIS A 104 26.98 -2.46 -3.99
CA HIS A 104 25.79 -2.66 -3.16
C HIS A 104 26.15 -3.60 -2.01
N GLY A 105 25.91 -3.20 -0.77
CA GLY A 105 26.35 -4.03 0.35
C GLY A 105 26.06 -3.48 1.73
N PHE A 106 26.32 -4.34 2.70
CA PHE A 106 26.32 -4.05 4.13
C PHE A 106 27.77 -3.99 4.62
N TYR A 107 28.13 -2.88 5.25
CA TYR A 107 29.48 -2.53 5.64
C TYR A 107 29.54 -2.18 7.12
N ARG A 108 30.75 -2.32 7.68
CA ARG A 108 31.10 -1.85 9.01
C ARG A 108 32.30 -0.92 8.90
N VAL A 109 32.21 0.21 9.60
CA VAL A 109 33.23 1.25 9.63
C VAL A 109 33.66 1.51 11.07
N ARG A 110 34.96 1.61 11.32
CA ARG A 110 35.51 1.76 12.68
C ARG A 110 36.54 2.89 12.75
N ASP A 111 36.74 3.38 13.98
CA ASP A 111 37.92 4.13 14.39
C ASP A 111 38.88 3.12 15.02
N THR A 112 40.00 2.83 14.34
CA THR A 112 40.97 1.82 14.79
C THR A 112 42.10 2.40 15.64
N ASN A 113 42.21 3.73 15.73
CA ASN A 113 43.33 4.40 16.38
C ASN A 113 42.91 5.27 17.60
N GLY A 114 41.60 5.47 17.81
CA GLY A 114 41.02 6.18 18.94
C GLY A 114 41.02 7.71 18.82
N ASP A 115 41.26 8.26 17.63
CA ASP A 115 41.29 9.70 17.35
C ASP A 115 39.91 10.32 17.05
N ASP A 116 38.84 9.53 17.22
CA ASP A 116 37.45 9.89 16.91
C ASP A 116 37.21 10.10 15.40
N GLN A 117 38.08 9.57 14.53
CA GLN A 117 37.91 9.51 13.08
C GLN A 117 37.72 8.08 12.61
N LEU A 118 36.69 7.87 11.79
CA LEU A 118 36.45 6.58 11.17
C LEU A 118 37.47 6.37 10.04
N ASP A 119 38.23 5.26 10.08
CA ASP A 119 39.36 5.00 9.19
C ASP A 119 39.35 3.59 8.54
N GLU A 120 38.74 2.59 9.16
CA GLU A 120 38.64 1.22 8.62
C GLU A 120 37.26 0.95 8.02
N VAL A 121 37.20 0.50 6.76
CA VAL A 121 35.95 0.07 6.08
C VAL A 121 36.03 -1.42 5.76
N THR A 122 35.08 -2.21 6.26
CA THR A 122 34.95 -3.65 5.99
C THR A 122 33.59 -3.95 5.35
N GLN A 123 33.56 -4.60 4.19
CA GLN A 123 32.32 -5.15 3.64
C GLN A 123 31.97 -6.46 4.37
N LEU A 124 30.79 -6.50 5.00
CA LEU A 124 30.30 -7.67 5.71
C LEU A 124 29.48 -8.58 4.77
N GLN A 125 28.67 -7.98 3.89
CA GLN A 125 27.87 -8.72 2.91
C GLN A 125 27.72 -7.90 1.63
N LYS A 126 27.96 -8.54 0.48
CA LYS A 126 27.67 -7.96 -0.84
C LYS A 126 26.23 -8.26 -1.23
N PHE A 127 25.54 -7.29 -1.81
CA PHE A 127 24.19 -7.46 -2.37
C PHE A 127 24.22 -7.47 -3.90
N THR A 128 23.29 -8.21 -4.50
CA THR A 128 22.96 -8.05 -5.93
C THR A 128 21.69 -7.21 -5.99
N ALA A 129 21.85 -5.90 -6.16
CA ALA A 129 20.77 -4.92 -6.14
C ALA A 129 20.87 -3.95 -7.32
N GLY A 130 19.91 -3.04 -7.40
CA GLY A 130 19.93 -1.92 -8.31
C GLY A 130 18.66 -1.08 -8.16
N GLY A 131 18.71 0.16 -8.63
CA GLY A 131 17.56 1.05 -8.66
C GLY A 131 17.12 1.60 -7.30
N GLU A 132 15.90 2.13 -7.26
CA GLU A 132 15.37 2.83 -6.07
C GLU A 132 14.83 1.88 -5.01
N HIS A 133 14.64 0.58 -5.30
CA HIS A 133 14.12 -0.41 -4.35
C HIS A 133 15.18 -1.43 -3.89
N GLY A 134 16.38 -0.93 -3.62
CA GLY A 134 17.51 -1.77 -3.24
C GLY A 134 17.61 -1.97 -1.72
N PRO A 135 18.82 -2.19 -1.17
CA PRO A 135 19.01 -2.29 0.27
C PRO A 135 18.91 -0.91 0.91
N HIS A 136 18.11 -0.75 1.97
CA HIS A 136 17.79 0.57 2.51
C HIS A 136 18.28 0.75 3.94
N ALA A 137 17.73 0.04 4.92
CA ALA A 137 17.95 0.38 6.32
C ALA A 137 18.76 -0.66 7.12
N VAL A 138 19.37 -0.19 8.20
CA VAL A 138 19.94 -1.00 9.27
C VAL A 138 19.54 -0.41 10.62
N LEU A 139 19.09 -1.25 11.56
CA LEU A 139 18.71 -0.82 12.90
C LEU A 139 19.12 -1.85 13.97
N LEU A 140 19.20 -1.41 15.22
CA LEU A 140 19.52 -2.28 16.35
C LEU A 140 18.30 -3.11 16.76
N ALA A 141 18.48 -4.41 16.93
CA ALA A 141 17.42 -5.28 17.46
C ALA A 141 17.18 -5.02 18.96
N PRO A 142 15.95 -5.24 19.49
CA PRO A 142 15.63 -4.99 20.90
C PRO A 142 16.44 -5.82 21.90
N ASP A 143 17.07 -6.91 21.44
CA ASP A 143 17.95 -7.73 22.26
C ASP A 143 19.32 -7.09 22.53
N GLY A 144 19.65 -5.98 21.86
CA GLY A 144 20.91 -5.27 21.98
C GLY A 144 22.14 -6.07 21.51
N LYS A 145 21.92 -7.19 20.81
CA LYS A 145 22.96 -8.14 20.39
C LYS A 145 23.00 -8.35 18.88
N ASN A 146 21.90 -8.04 18.19
CA ASN A 146 21.76 -8.24 16.77
C ASN A 146 21.33 -6.96 16.06
N LEU A 147 21.47 -6.98 14.74
CA LEU A 147 21.07 -5.94 13.80
C LEU A 147 19.88 -6.44 12.99
N ILE A 148 19.07 -5.51 12.50
CA ILE A 148 18.08 -5.78 11.47
C ILE A 148 18.52 -5.07 10.19
N VAL A 149 18.45 -5.75 9.06
CA VAL A 149 18.76 -5.21 7.73
C VAL A 149 17.52 -5.32 6.85
N VAL A 150 17.18 -4.24 6.17
CA VAL A 150 15.96 -4.10 5.36
C VAL A 150 16.33 -3.96 3.89
N ILE A 151 15.77 -4.81 3.02
CA ILE A 151 16.04 -4.78 1.58
C ILE A 151 14.75 -4.79 0.75
N GLY A 152 14.64 -3.88 -0.22
CA GLY A 152 13.51 -3.81 -1.14
C GLY A 152 13.52 -4.89 -2.22
N ASN A 153 12.44 -4.94 -3.00
CA ASN A 153 12.20 -6.01 -3.98
C ASN A 153 13.12 -6.04 -5.21
N GLN A 154 13.97 -5.03 -5.43
CA GLN A 154 15.00 -5.04 -6.48
C GLN A 154 16.33 -5.62 -5.98
N THR A 155 16.41 -6.00 -4.71
CA THR A 155 17.56 -6.71 -4.16
C THR A 155 17.32 -8.21 -4.20
N LYS A 156 18.24 -8.97 -4.81
CA LYS A 156 18.21 -10.43 -4.67
C LYS A 156 18.50 -10.79 -3.22
N ARG A 157 17.70 -11.72 -2.70
CA ARG A 157 17.92 -12.28 -1.36
C ARG A 157 19.33 -12.85 -1.23
N VAL A 158 19.93 -12.61 -0.07
CA VAL A 158 21.21 -13.22 0.31
C VAL A 158 20.99 -14.63 0.85
N ASP A 159 22.05 -15.43 0.84
CA ASP A 159 22.08 -16.71 1.53
C ASP A 159 21.83 -16.50 3.02
N TYR A 160 21.00 -17.35 3.60
CA TYR A 160 20.59 -17.25 5.00
C TYR A 160 20.82 -18.58 5.71
N LYS A 161 21.10 -18.50 7.01
CA LYS A 161 21.35 -19.67 7.86
C LYS A 161 20.06 -20.25 8.43
N THR A 162 19.13 -19.37 8.81
CA THR A 162 17.83 -19.75 9.37
C THR A 162 16.73 -18.84 8.81
N THR A 163 15.47 -19.27 8.92
CA THR A 163 14.33 -18.46 8.48
C THR A 163 13.16 -18.66 9.42
N ARG A 164 12.47 -17.56 9.76
CA ARG A 164 11.17 -17.58 10.44
C ARG A 164 10.02 -17.78 9.47
N VAL A 165 10.23 -17.45 8.19
CA VAL A 165 9.25 -17.66 7.12
C VAL A 165 9.50 -19.03 6.50
N PRO A 166 8.54 -19.96 6.48
CA PRO A 166 8.69 -21.22 5.75
C PRO A 166 9.05 -20.92 4.29
N PRO A 167 10.14 -21.49 3.73
CA PRO A 167 10.66 -21.15 2.41
C PRO A 167 9.80 -21.76 1.29
N ARG A 168 8.55 -21.29 1.21
CA ARG A 168 7.48 -21.85 0.39
C ARG A 168 6.66 -20.74 -0.26
N TRP A 169 7.34 -19.84 -0.95
CA TRP A 169 6.83 -18.55 -1.43
C TRP A 169 6.41 -18.53 -2.91
N GLY A 170 5.95 -19.66 -3.44
CA GLY A 170 5.38 -19.76 -4.77
C GLY A 170 4.44 -18.60 -5.14
N GLU A 171 4.23 -18.37 -6.44
CA GLU A 171 3.32 -17.31 -6.89
C GLU A 171 1.88 -17.55 -6.45
N ASP A 172 1.50 -18.83 -6.31
CA ASP A 172 0.22 -19.28 -5.75
C ASP A 172 -1.01 -18.58 -6.34
N HIS A 173 -1.02 -18.36 -7.65
CA HIS A 173 -2.15 -17.83 -8.40
C HIS A 173 -2.94 -18.95 -9.05
N LEU A 174 -4.25 -19.02 -8.77
CA LEU A 174 -5.12 -20.02 -9.36
C LEU A 174 -5.28 -19.83 -10.88
N LEU A 175 -5.53 -18.58 -11.30
CA LEU A 175 -5.55 -18.19 -12.71
C LEU A 175 -4.21 -17.55 -13.09
N PRO A 176 -3.74 -17.67 -14.34
CA PRO A 176 -2.46 -17.11 -14.74
C PRO A 176 -2.32 -15.63 -14.37
N ARG A 177 -1.15 -15.25 -13.85
CA ARG A 177 -0.84 -13.87 -13.51
C ARG A 177 -0.78 -12.99 -14.76
N MET A 178 -1.00 -11.69 -14.57
CA MET A 178 -0.79 -10.68 -15.60
C MET A 178 0.34 -9.75 -15.14
N PRO A 179 1.51 -9.77 -15.81
CA PRO A 179 2.62 -8.87 -15.49
C PRO A 179 2.22 -7.40 -15.55
N ASP A 180 3.04 -6.53 -14.95
CA ASP A 180 2.84 -5.07 -15.04
C ASP A 180 2.69 -4.63 -16.50
N GLY A 181 1.69 -3.78 -16.76
CA GLY A 181 1.34 -3.33 -18.10
C GLY A 181 2.47 -2.61 -18.82
N ARG A 182 3.43 -2.00 -18.10
CA ARG A 182 4.58 -1.29 -18.66
C ARG A 182 5.90 -2.07 -18.55
N GLY A 183 5.84 -3.29 -18.02
CA GLY A 183 7.00 -4.16 -17.87
C GLY A 183 7.85 -3.89 -16.62
N PHE A 184 7.42 -3.05 -15.68
CA PHE A 184 8.17 -2.84 -14.44
C PHE A 184 8.27 -4.16 -13.67
N MET A 185 9.50 -4.57 -13.31
CA MET A 185 9.79 -5.83 -12.63
C MET A 185 9.21 -7.08 -13.35
N ALA A 186 8.97 -6.98 -14.66
CA ALA A 186 8.48 -8.11 -15.44
C ALA A 186 9.51 -9.25 -15.39
N GLY A 187 9.08 -10.40 -14.86
CA GLY A 187 9.93 -11.59 -14.70
C GLY A 187 10.50 -11.78 -13.30
N VAL A 188 10.36 -10.80 -12.39
CA VAL A 188 10.69 -10.98 -10.98
C VAL A 188 9.54 -11.70 -10.29
N LEU A 189 9.85 -12.82 -9.64
CA LEU A 189 8.93 -13.61 -8.83
C LEU A 189 8.98 -13.15 -7.37
N GLY A 190 7.95 -13.50 -6.62
CA GLY A 190 7.92 -13.30 -5.17
C GLY A 190 9.04 -14.04 -4.44
N PRO A 191 9.17 -13.79 -3.13
CA PRO A 191 8.37 -12.91 -2.30
C PRO A 191 8.71 -11.41 -2.39
N GLY A 192 9.78 -10.99 -3.06
CA GLY A 192 10.19 -9.57 -3.09
C GLY A 192 10.98 -9.17 -1.84
N GLY A 193 10.74 -7.94 -1.34
CA GLY A 193 11.48 -7.33 -0.24
C GLY A 193 11.53 -8.21 1.01
N THR A 194 12.63 -8.10 1.75
CA THR A 194 12.99 -9.01 2.84
C THR A 194 13.63 -8.26 3.99
N ILE A 195 13.25 -8.64 5.22
CA ILE A 195 13.84 -8.13 6.45
C ILE A 195 14.62 -9.26 7.14
N TYR A 196 15.88 -8.99 7.44
CA TYR A 196 16.81 -9.93 8.07
C TYR A 196 17.15 -9.52 9.50
N LYS A 197 17.37 -10.51 10.35
CA LYS A 197 18.13 -10.38 11.59
C LYS A 197 19.56 -10.88 11.34
N VAL A 198 20.55 -10.11 11.78
CA VAL A 198 21.96 -10.33 11.48
C VAL A 198 22.79 -10.10 12.75
N ASP A 199 23.85 -10.89 12.95
CA ASP A 199 24.84 -10.62 13.99
C ASP A 199 25.78 -9.45 13.62
N PRO A 200 26.46 -8.82 14.60
CA PRO A 200 27.30 -7.64 14.36
C PRO A 200 28.50 -7.88 13.42
N ASP A 201 28.91 -9.14 13.19
CA ASP A 201 29.94 -9.50 12.24
C ASP A 201 29.42 -9.97 10.87
N GLY A 202 28.09 -9.96 10.66
CA GLY A 202 27.47 -10.21 9.36
C GLY A 202 27.51 -11.67 8.89
N LYS A 203 27.71 -12.64 9.79
CA LYS A 203 27.88 -14.06 9.46
C LYS A 203 26.58 -14.87 9.53
N ASN A 204 25.67 -14.53 10.44
CA ASN A 204 24.44 -15.28 10.68
C ASN A 204 23.22 -14.46 10.26
N TRP A 205 22.73 -14.71 9.05
CA TRP A 205 21.52 -14.08 8.51
C TRP A 205 20.29 -14.96 8.77
N GLU A 206 19.27 -14.39 9.42
CA GLU A 206 17.97 -15.00 9.67
C GLU A 206 16.87 -14.17 9.01
N ILE A 207 16.03 -14.78 8.17
CA ILE A 207 14.86 -14.09 7.59
C ILE A 207 13.78 -13.93 8.66
N LEU A 208 13.30 -12.69 8.88
CA LEU A 208 12.19 -12.40 9.78
C LEU A 208 10.85 -12.31 9.06
N GLY A 209 10.83 -11.63 7.91
CA GLY A 209 9.63 -11.39 7.11
C GLY A 209 9.96 -11.06 5.66
N VAL A 210 8.99 -11.28 4.77
CA VAL A 210 9.12 -11.12 3.31
C VAL A 210 7.84 -10.53 2.72
N GLY A 211 7.77 -10.35 1.40
CA GLY A 211 6.50 -10.01 0.74
C GLY A 211 6.29 -8.50 0.54
N PHE A 212 7.34 -7.70 0.61
CA PHE A 212 7.28 -6.24 0.50
C PHE A 212 7.65 -5.74 -0.89
N ARG A 213 7.23 -4.51 -1.22
CA ARG A 213 7.65 -3.83 -2.45
C ARG A 213 8.93 -3.06 -2.19
N ASN A 214 8.83 -2.05 -1.34
CA ASN A 214 9.92 -1.16 -1.00
C ASN A 214 9.69 -0.57 0.38
N GLU A 215 9.83 -1.44 1.37
CA GLU A 215 9.83 -1.12 2.78
C GLU A 215 11.14 -0.38 3.10
N PHE A 216 11.09 0.96 3.01
CA PHE A 216 12.29 1.77 2.96
C PHE A 216 13.04 1.78 4.30
N ASP A 217 12.31 1.78 5.42
CA ASP A 217 12.89 1.81 6.75
C ASP A 217 11.99 1.12 7.77
N ALA A 218 12.53 0.78 8.93
CA ALA A 218 11.82 0.06 9.98
C ALA A 218 12.24 0.51 11.38
N ALA A 219 11.35 0.35 12.37
CA ALA A 219 11.63 0.66 13.76
C ALA A 219 10.89 -0.28 14.72
N PHE A 220 11.45 -0.46 15.92
CA PHE A 220 10.83 -1.24 16.99
C PHE A 220 10.03 -0.37 17.96
N ASN A 221 8.85 -0.86 18.35
CA ASN A 221 8.12 -0.29 19.48
C ASN A 221 8.74 -0.74 20.83
N ARG A 222 8.26 -0.16 21.94
CA ARG A 222 8.74 -0.50 23.31
C ARG A 222 8.53 -1.96 23.73
N GLN A 223 7.63 -2.67 23.07
CA GLN A 223 7.35 -4.09 23.31
C GLN A 223 8.19 -5.02 22.41
N GLY A 224 9.09 -4.46 21.61
CA GLY A 224 9.95 -5.21 20.68
C GLY A 224 9.22 -5.68 19.42
N GLU A 225 8.10 -5.07 19.06
CA GLU A 225 7.40 -5.32 17.79
C GLU A 225 8.00 -4.46 16.68
N LEU A 226 8.21 -5.05 15.50
CA LEU A 226 8.81 -4.39 14.35
C LEU A 226 7.73 -3.77 13.46
N PHE A 227 7.93 -2.52 13.06
CA PHE A 227 7.09 -1.83 12.08
C PHE A 227 7.92 -1.30 10.93
N THR A 228 7.33 -1.30 9.73
CA THR A 228 7.96 -0.74 8.53
C THR A 228 6.93 0.01 7.69
N TYR A 229 7.39 0.87 6.78
CA TYR A 229 6.55 1.63 5.86
C TYR A 229 6.82 1.22 4.41
N ASP A 230 5.89 0.46 3.82
CA ASP A 230 6.02 -0.16 2.48
C ASP A 230 5.40 0.72 1.39
N ALA A 231 6.04 0.75 0.23
CA ALA A 231 5.67 1.63 -0.89
C ALA A 231 4.49 1.10 -1.72
N ASP A 232 3.73 2.03 -2.31
CA ASP A 232 2.65 1.72 -3.25
C ASP A 232 3.19 1.33 -4.63
N MET A 233 2.29 0.99 -5.56
CA MET A 233 2.62 0.98 -7.00
C MET A 233 1.64 1.91 -7.69
N GLU A 234 2.01 3.19 -7.79
CA GLU A 234 1.16 4.26 -8.26
C GLU A 234 0.68 4.08 -9.72
N TRP A 235 1.37 3.23 -10.50
CA TRP A 235 0.95 2.92 -11.88
C TRP A 235 -0.26 1.99 -11.94
N ASP A 236 -0.55 1.27 -10.86
CA ASP A 236 -1.70 0.39 -10.72
C ASP A 236 -2.95 1.11 -10.18
N PHE A 237 -2.89 2.43 -9.98
CA PHE A 237 -4.00 3.19 -9.39
C PHE A 237 -5.34 2.90 -10.10
N ASN A 238 -6.41 2.74 -9.33
CA ASN A 238 -7.74 2.31 -9.78
C ASN A 238 -7.80 0.92 -10.45
N THR A 239 -6.93 0.00 -10.04
CA THR A 239 -7.07 -1.43 -10.33
C THR A 239 -7.32 -2.23 -9.04
N PRO A 240 -7.90 -3.44 -9.11
CA PRO A 240 -8.14 -4.30 -7.93
C PRO A 240 -6.88 -4.66 -7.13
N TRP A 241 -5.72 -4.68 -7.79
CA TRP A 241 -4.43 -5.01 -7.19
C TRP A 241 -3.61 -3.76 -6.83
N TYR A 242 -4.18 -2.55 -6.90
CA TYR A 242 -3.54 -1.39 -6.29
C TYR A 242 -3.37 -1.65 -4.78
N ARG A 243 -2.19 -1.33 -4.27
CA ARG A 243 -1.89 -1.34 -2.83
C ARG A 243 -1.30 0.03 -2.53
N PRO A 244 -1.91 0.82 -1.65
CA PRO A 244 -1.37 2.10 -1.22
C PRO A 244 -0.11 1.91 -0.37
N THR A 245 0.58 3.00 -0.06
CA THR A 245 1.63 2.99 0.96
C THR A 245 0.99 2.63 2.28
N ARG A 246 1.68 1.82 3.07
CA ARG A 246 1.08 1.18 4.24
C ARG A 246 2.10 0.93 5.33
N VAL A 247 1.67 1.09 6.57
CA VAL A 247 2.46 0.67 7.72
C VAL A 247 2.20 -0.82 7.96
N CYS A 248 3.26 -1.59 8.12
CA CYS A 248 3.21 -3.04 8.30
C CYS A 248 3.75 -3.41 9.68
N HIS A 249 3.01 -4.22 10.43
CA HIS A 249 3.48 -4.85 11.66
C HIS A 249 4.16 -6.18 11.31
N VAL A 250 5.48 -6.20 11.32
CA VAL A 250 6.31 -7.30 10.83
C VAL A 250 6.49 -8.35 11.93
N THR A 251 5.48 -9.22 12.06
CA THR A 251 5.53 -10.34 13.01
C THR A 251 6.47 -11.44 12.51
N SER A 252 6.90 -12.34 13.40
CA SER A 252 7.79 -13.44 12.99
C SER A 252 7.13 -14.31 11.92
N GLY A 253 7.82 -14.55 10.80
CA GLY A 253 7.30 -15.35 9.70
C GLY A 253 6.32 -14.63 8.79
N ALA A 254 6.20 -13.30 8.90
CA ALA A 254 5.27 -12.50 8.10
C ALA A 254 5.55 -12.56 6.59
N GLU A 255 4.48 -12.61 5.80
CA GLU A 255 4.52 -12.36 4.36
C GLU A 255 3.43 -11.34 3.96
N PHE A 256 3.82 -10.28 3.25
CA PHE A 256 2.93 -9.17 2.85
C PHE A 256 2.42 -9.25 1.40
N GLY A 257 2.67 -10.38 0.72
CA GLY A 257 1.99 -10.76 -0.51
C GLY A 257 2.43 -10.02 -1.78
N TRP A 258 3.57 -9.32 -1.77
CA TRP A 258 4.09 -8.67 -2.97
C TRP A 258 4.37 -9.67 -4.08
N ARG A 259 3.85 -9.41 -5.28
CA ARG A 259 4.16 -10.09 -6.54
C ARG A 259 4.03 -9.07 -7.68
N ASN A 260 4.56 -9.40 -8.85
CA ASN A 260 4.57 -8.46 -9.98
C ASN A 260 3.18 -8.26 -10.63
N GLY A 261 2.85 -7.00 -10.95
CA GLY A 261 1.63 -6.63 -11.69
C GLY A 261 0.34 -7.01 -10.97
N ALA A 262 -0.58 -7.64 -11.69
CA ALA A 262 -1.86 -8.13 -11.14
C ALA A 262 -1.73 -9.38 -10.27
N GLY A 263 -0.50 -9.81 -9.96
CA GLY A 263 -0.23 -10.94 -9.08
C GLY A 263 -0.19 -10.60 -7.59
N LYS A 264 -0.32 -9.33 -7.18
CA LYS A 264 -0.23 -9.00 -5.76
C LYS A 264 -1.34 -9.70 -4.99
N TRP A 265 -0.98 -10.39 -3.91
CA TRP A 265 -1.97 -11.09 -3.12
C TRP A 265 -2.92 -10.09 -2.42
N PRO A 266 -4.21 -10.43 -2.32
CA PRO A 266 -5.13 -9.74 -1.44
C PRO A 266 -4.69 -9.80 0.03
N SER A 267 -4.93 -8.71 0.76
CA SER A 267 -4.59 -8.60 2.18
C SER A 267 -5.46 -9.47 3.08
N TYR A 268 -6.55 -10.04 2.58
CA TYR A 268 -7.40 -10.98 3.31
C TYR A 268 -6.93 -12.43 3.20
N TYR A 269 -5.95 -12.75 2.34
CA TYR A 269 -5.46 -14.12 2.22
C TYR A 269 -4.89 -14.60 3.56
N PRO A 270 -5.28 -15.80 4.05
CA PRO A 270 -4.85 -16.31 5.34
C PRO A 270 -3.33 -16.50 5.41
N ASP A 271 -2.67 -16.75 4.28
CA ASP A 271 -1.22 -16.90 4.12
C ASP A 271 -0.46 -15.59 3.84
N SER A 272 -1.12 -14.45 3.99
CA SER A 272 -0.50 -13.12 4.07
C SER A 272 -0.95 -12.36 5.32
N LEU A 273 -0.26 -11.26 5.64
CA LEU A 273 -0.66 -10.32 6.68
C LEU A 273 -1.05 -8.95 6.09
N PRO A 274 -2.07 -8.28 6.64
CA PRO A 274 -2.46 -6.94 6.22
C PRO A 274 -1.52 -5.88 6.82
N GLY A 275 -1.51 -4.68 6.22
CA GLY A 275 -0.99 -3.49 6.89
C GLY A 275 -1.84 -3.10 8.10
N VAL A 276 -1.27 -2.37 9.06
CA VAL A 276 -2.00 -1.83 10.22
C VAL A 276 -2.79 -0.57 9.85
N VAL A 277 -2.32 0.17 8.84
CA VAL A 277 -3.02 1.29 8.22
C VAL A 277 -2.51 1.51 6.80
N ASP A 278 -3.42 1.82 5.90
CA ASP A 278 -3.16 2.29 4.55
C ASP A 278 -3.16 3.83 4.55
N ILE A 279 -2.11 4.47 4.04
CA ILE A 279 -1.97 5.93 4.02
C ILE A 279 -2.54 6.50 2.72
N GLY A 280 -2.14 5.91 1.58
CA GLY A 280 -2.50 6.38 0.25
C GLY A 280 -1.32 6.34 -0.73
N PRO A 281 -1.41 7.01 -1.88
CA PRO A 281 -0.26 7.18 -2.76
C PRO A 281 0.83 7.96 -2.05
N GLY A 282 2.10 7.60 -2.25
CA GLY A 282 3.18 8.19 -1.49
C GLY A 282 4.54 7.61 -1.84
N SER A 283 5.59 8.15 -1.23
CA SER A 283 6.94 7.61 -1.35
C SER A 283 7.58 7.48 0.03
N PRO A 284 7.51 6.29 0.66
CA PRO A 284 8.11 6.04 1.96
C PRO A 284 9.60 6.35 2.00
N THR A 285 10.03 7.01 3.06
CA THR A 285 11.45 7.20 3.40
C THR A 285 11.69 6.85 4.86
N GLY A 286 12.58 7.55 5.59
CA GLY A 286 12.94 7.18 6.96
C GLY A 286 11.79 7.23 7.96
N VAL A 287 11.89 6.38 8.99
CA VAL A 287 10.88 6.21 10.04
C VAL A 287 11.52 6.19 11.43
N SER A 288 10.82 6.68 12.44
CA SER A 288 11.31 6.61 13.83
C SER A 288 10.16 6.64 14.83
N PHE A 289 10.28 5.91 15.92
CA PHE A 289 9.41 6.15 17.08
C PHE A 289 9.85 7.41 17.83
N GLY A 290 8.89 8.12 18.43
CA GLY A 290 9.13 9.32 19.24
C GLY A 290 9.78 9.08 20.60
N TYR A 291 10.31 7.90 20.87
CA TYR A 291 10.79 7.54 22.21
C TYR A 291 12.00 8.39 22.63
N GLY A 292 11.97 8.88 23.87
CA GLY A 292 13.01 9.75 24.42
C GLY A 292 12.86 11.22 24.01
N ALA A 293 11.95 11.55 23.09
CA ALA A 293 11.72 12.92 22.67
C ALA A 293 11.16 13.76 23.83
N LYS A 294 11.60 15.02 23.94
CA LYS A 294 11.04 16.02 24.86
C LYS A 294 9.73 16.59 24.30
N PHE A 295 8.83 15.71 23.89
CA PHE A 295 7.52 16.02 23.31
C PHE A 295 6.40 15.59 24.27
N PRO A 296 5.15 16.03 24.07
CA PRO A 296 4.00 15.49 24.79
C PRO A 296 3.89 13.97 24.64
N ALA A 297 3.35 13.29 25.65
CA ALA A 297 3.30 11.82 25.72
C ALA A 297 2.68 11.16 24.48
N LYS A 298 1.70 11.82 23.85
CA LYS A 298 1.08 11.41 22.58
C LYS A 298 2.13 11.22 21.47
N TYR A 299 3.00 12.21 21.28
CA TYR A 299 4.01 12.21 20.23
C TYR A 299 5.24 11.37 20.61
N GLN A 300 5.54 11.21 21.90
CA GLN A 300 6.56 10.25 22.34
C GLN A 300 6.18 8.80 21.97
N ASN A 301 4.89 8.48 21.96
CA ASN A 301 4.39 7.14 21.64
C ASN A 301 4.07 6.96 20.14
N ALA A 302 4.17 8.01 19.33
CA ALA A 302 3.87 7.96 17.91
C ALA A 302 5.00 7.30 17.11
N PHE A 303 4.61 6.62 16.03
CA PHE A 303 5.50 6.14 14.98
C PHE A 303 5.54 7.19 13.85
N PHE A 304 6.64 7.90 13.73
CA PHE A 304 6.82 8.92 12.69
C PHE A 304 7.25 8.26 11.38
N ILE A 305 6.54 8.59 10.30
CA ILE A 305 6.83 8.09 8.95
C ILE A 305 6.95 9.27 7.98
N CYS A 306 8.00 9.26 7.15
CA CYS A 306 8.24 10.29 6.16
C CYS A 306 7.70 9.91 4.78
N ASP A 307 7.09 10.88 4.11
CA ASP A 307 6.69 10.82 2.69
C ASP A 307 7.46 11.87 1.89
N TRP A 308 8.25 11.39 0.95
CA TRP A 308 9.08 12.22 0.08
C TRP A 308 8.29 12.96 -1.01
N SER A 309 7.27 12.32 -1.58
CA SER A 309 6.49 12.84 -2.72
C SER A 309 5.62 14.02 -2.32
N TYR A 310 4.97 13.93 -1.16
CA TYR A 310 4.03 14.94 -0.67
C TYR A 310 4.65 15.91 0.33
N GLY A 311 5.88 15.64 0.76
CA GLY A 311 6.60 16.44 1.74
C GLY A 311 5.90 16.51 3.09
N LYS A 312 5.48 15.33 3.56
CA LYS A 312 4.73 15.15 4.80
C LYS A 312 5.42 14.16 5.70
N MET A 313 5.48 14.48 6.98
CA MET A 313 5.78 13.54 8.04
C MET A 313 4.49 13.29 8.80
N TYR A 314 4.13 12.03 8.97
CA TYR A 314 2.94 11.64 9.73
C TYR A 314 3.34 11.12 11.11
N ALA A 315 2.59 11.50 12.13
CA ALA A 315 2.58 10.83 13.43
C ALA A 315 1.53 9.71 13.38
N THR A 316 1.98 8.47 13.34
CA THR A 316 1.12 7.28 13.32
C THR A 316 0.90 6.79 14.75
N HIS A 317 -0.33 6.89 15.24
CA HIS A 317 -0.74 6.49 16.59
C HIS A 317 -1.20 5.04 16.58
N LEU A 318 -0.36 4.14 17.12
CA LEU A 318 -0.64 2.71 17.17
C LEU A 318 -1.66 2.39 18.27
N ILE A 319 -2.72 1.66 17.92
CA ILE A 319 -3.81 1.24 18.79
C ILE A 319 -3.77 -0.29 18.88
N PRO A 320 -3.37 -0.87 20.03
CA PRO A 320 -3.37 -2.33 20.19
C PRO A 320 -4.76 -2.93 19.93
N THR A 321 -4.81 -3.97 19.10
CA THR A 321 -6.02 -4.69 18.72
C THR A 321 -5.69 -6.18 18.69
N GLY A 322 -6.06 -6.90 19.75
CA GLY A 322 -5.62 -8.29 19.96
C GLY A 322 -4.09 -8.38 20.05
N SER A 323 -3.52 -9.35 19.34
CA SER A 323 -2.07 -9.59 19.21
C SER A 323 -1.38 -8.67 18.19
N THR A 324 -2.10 -7.74 17.57
CA THR A 324 -1.58 -6.80 16.57
C THR A 324 -2.03 -5.36 16.88
N TYR A 325 -1.94 -4.47 15.89
CA TYR A 325 -2.29 -3.05 16.01
C TYR A 325 -3.18 -2.61 14.84
N LYS A 326 -4.07 -1.66 15.13
CA LYS A 326 -4.57 -0.70 14.15
C LYS A 326 -3.80 0.61 14.33
N ALA A 327 -3.96 1.54 13.41
CA ALA A 327 -3.37 2.86 13.58
C ALA A 327 -4.25 3.99 13.06
N GLU A 328 -4.10 5.14 13.69
CA GLU A 328 -4.62 6.43 13.22
C GLU A 328 -3.45 7.32 12.81
N VAL A 329 -3.64 8.11 11.76
CA VAL A 329 -2.57 8.88 11.13
C VAL A 329 -2.88 10.37 11.28
N GLU A 330 -1.92 11.12 11.80
CA GLU A 330 -2.00 12.57 11.96
C GLU A 330 -0.86 13.21 11.17
N GLU A 331 -1.15 14.26 10.40
CA GLU A 331 -0.10 15.08 9.81
C GLU A 331 0.69 15.80 10.92
N PHE A 332 2.01 15.61 10.94
CA PHE A 332 2.89 16.18 11.96
C PHE A 332 3.78 17.29 11.40
N VAL A 333 4.51 17.03 10.32
CA VAL A 333 5.27 18.08 9.61
C VAL A 333 4.78 18.13 8.19
N SER A 334 4.47 19.30 7.67
CA SER A 334 4.22 19.46 6.24
C SER A 334 4.83 20.74 5.70
N GLY A 335 5.32 20.67 4.47
CA GLY A 335 5.87 21.81 3.77
C GLY A 335 5.87 21.52 2.28
N SER A 336 5.94 22.58 1.48
CA SER A 336 6.06 22.41 0.03
C SER A 336 7.06 23.43 -0.53
N PRO A 337 8.15 22.98 -1.15
CA PRO A 337 8.62 21.60 -1.21
C PRO A 337 9.24 21.17 0.13
N LEU A 338 9.06 19.91 0.54
CA LEU A 338 9.73 19.36 1.72
C LEU A 338 10.04 17.86 1.53
N PRO A 339 10.90 17.49 0.56
CA PRO A 339 11.15 16.08 0.21
C PRO A 339 11.90 15.37 1.35
N LEU A 340 11.15 14.89 2.35
CA LEU A 340 11.68 14.27 3.56
C LEU A 340 12.41 12.97 3.21
N THR A 341 13.64 12.84 3.70
CA THR A 341 14.47 11.67 3.44
C THR A 341 14.66 10.79 4.66
N ASP A 342 14.81 11.37 5.85
CA ASP A 342 15.01 10.57 7.06
C ASP A 342 14.69 11.37 8.34
N VAL A 343 14.44 10.67 9.45
CA VAL A 343 14.04 11.23 10.74
C VAL A 343 14.55 10.39 11.92
N ILE A 344 15.08 11.04 12.95
CA ILE A 344 15.47 10.39 14.20
C ILE A 344 15.11 11.23 15.43
N ILE A 345 15.04 10.59 16.60
CA ILE A 345 15.10 11.28 17.89
C ILE A 345 16.53 11.20 18.42
N ASN A 346 17.14 12.35 18.71
CA ASN A 346 18.48 12.37 19.28
C ASN A 346 18.42 11.99 20.77
N PRO A 347 19.14 10.95 21.21
CA PRO A 347 19.05 10.45 22.59
C PRO A 347 19.66 11.40 23.63
N THR A 348 20.50 12.35 23.21
CA THR A 348 21.24 13.24 24.13
C THR A 348 20.40 14.46 24.53
N ASP A 349 19.72 15.10 23.57
CA ASP A 349 18.91 16.29 23.83
C ASP A 349 17.39 16.04 23.76
N GLY A 350 16.96 14.89 23.23
CA GLY A 350 15.56 14.53 23.05
C GLY A 350 14.84 15.38 22.01
N ALA A 351 15.56 16.07 21.11
CA ALA A 351 14.95 16.74 19.96
C ALA A 351 14.80 15.76 18.79
N MET A 352 13.82 16.03 17.91
CA MET A 352 13.70 15.32 16.65
C MET A 352 14.55 16.02 15.59
N TYR A 353 15.25 15.24 14.78
CA TYR A 353 16.04 15.71 13.65
C TYR A 353 15.52 15.05 12.39
N PHE A 354 15.38 15.81 11.30
CA PHE A 354 15.02 15.26 10.00
C PHE A 354 15.80 15.92 8.89
N THR A 355 16.00 15.19 7.80
CA THR A 355 16.64 15.68 6.57
C THR A 355 15.65 15.76 5.43
N ILE A 356 15.91 16.69 4.51
CA ILE A 356 15.28 16.71 3.18
C ILE A 356 16.35 16.52 2.11
N GLY A 357 15.96 16.06 0.92
CA GLY A 357 16.87 15.91 -0.21
C GLY A 357 16.54 14.71 -1.09
N GLY A 358 17.57 14.01 -1.55
CA GLY A 358 17.47 12.91 -2.50
C GLY A 358 17.22 13.39 -3.93
N ARG A 359 17.59 12.58 -4.91
CA ARG A 359 17.45 12.83 -6.37
C ARG A 359 18.01 14.19 -6.80
N LYS A 360 19.10 14.61 -6.15
CA LYS A 360 19.78 15.92 -6.35
C LYS A 360 18.89 17.13 -6.06
N THR A 361 17.79 16.95 -5.34
CA THR A 361 16.97 18.06 -4.86
C THR A 361 17.69 18.80 -3.73
N LYS A 362 17.22 20.01 -3.40
CA LYS A 362 17.83 20.84 -2.37
C LYS A 362 17.74 20.13 -1.01
N SER A 363 18.89 19.99 -0.35
CA SER A 363 18.99 19.29 0.93
C SER A 363 19.15 20.25 2.11
N GLY A 364 18.70 19.81 3.28
CA GLY A 364 18.73 20.57 4.53
C GLY A 364 18.54 19.67 5.74
N LEU A 365 19.10 20.11 6.87
CA LEU A 365 18.93 19.48 8.18
C LEU A 365 18.10 20.37 9.09
N TYR A 366 17.06 19.80 9.68
CA TYR A 366 16.14 20.48 10.55
C TYR A 366 16.09 19.85 11.93
N ARG A 367 15.74 20.66 12.93
CA ARG A 367 15.43 20.24 14.29
C ARG A 367 14.01 20.65 14.66
N VAL A 368 13.29 19.75 15.31
CA VAL A 368 11.96 20.01 15.88
C VAL A 368 12.03 19.92 17.40
N THR A 369 11.52 20.96 18.08
CA THR A 369 11.43 21.04 19.55
C THR A 369 9.99 21.38 19.97
N TYR A 370 9.62 21.01 21.20
CA TYR A 370 8.35 21.41 21.81
C TYR A 370 8.56 22.55 22.81
N GLN A 371 7.76 23.60 22.67
CA GLN A 371 7.76 24.82 23.48
C GLN A 371 6.36 25.13 24.06
N GLY A 372 5.43 24.18 23.97
CA GLY A 372 4.11 24.31 24.58
C GLY A 372 4.11 24.00 26.08
N GLU A 373 2.91 23.99 26.66
CA GLU A 373 2.71 23.83 28.10
C GLU A 373 2.47 22.37 28.54
N GLU A 374 2.28 21.44 27.60
CA GLU A 374 2.06 20.03 27.95
C GLU A 374 3.33 19.37 28.49
N SER A 375 3.14 18.36 29.35
CA SER A 375 4.25 17.64 29.95
C SER A 375 5.08 16.89 28.91
N THR A 376 6.40 17.12 28.96
CA THR A 376 7.41 16.41 28.18
C THR A 376 8.12 15.30 28.97
N GLY A 377 7.56 14.94 30.14
CA GLY A 377 8.03 13.82 30.94
C GLY A 377 7.87 12.48 30.20
N PRO A 378 8.62 11.43 30.56
CA PRO A 378 8.58 10.14 29.86
C PRO A 378 7.16 9.56 29.75
N SER A 379 6.75 9.24 28.53
CA SER A 379 5.47 8.56 28.29
C SER A 379 5.50 7.13 28.83
N ARG A 380 4.32 6.52 29.01
CA ARG A 380 4.17 5.10 29.37
C ARG A 380 3.80 4.25 28.15
N PRO A 381 4.26 2.99 28.09
CA PRO A 381 3.82 2.05 27.04
C PRO A 381 2.32 1.72 27.22
N ASP A 382 1.65 1.47 26.09
CA ASP A 382 0.30 0.91 26.09
C ASP A 382 0.35 -0.62 26.24
N THR A 383 -0.23 -1.12 27.33
CA THR A 383 -0.18 -2.54 27.71
C THR A 383 -1.37 -3.35 27.18
N ARG A 384 -2.35 -2.72 26.51
CA ARG A 384 -3.50 -3.43 25.94
C ARG A 384 -3.05 -4.49 24.93
N GLY A 385 -3.65 -5.69 24.98
CA GLY A 385 -3.32 -6.81 24.10
C GLY A 385 -2.00 -7.52 24.41
N GLU A 386 -1.34 -7.24 25.55
CA GLU A 386 -0.11 -7.94 25.94
C GLU A 386 -0.29 -9.45 26.08
N GLU A 387 -1.43 -9.90 26.62
CA GLU A 387 -1.73 -11.34 26.77
C GLU A 387 -1.85 -12.02 25.40
N ASP A 388 -2.59 -11.44 24.46
CA ASP A 388 -2.72 -11.95 23.09
C ASP A 388 -1.37 -11.95 22.36
N ARG A 389 -0.57 -10.89 22.54
CA ARG A 389 0.80 -10.82 22.02
C ARG A 389 1.70 -11.88 22.64
N ALA A 390 1.54 -12.20 23.93
CA ALA A 390 2.30 -13.26 24.58
C ALA A 390 1.94 -14.65 24.01
N VAL A 391 0.66 -14.90 23.73
CA VAL A 391 0.21 -16.11 23.02
C VAL A 391 0.85 -16.19 21.63
N ARG A 392 0.78 -15.12 20.84
CA ARG A 392 1.42 -15.06 19.52
C ARG A 392 2.93 -15.28 19.62
N LYS A 393 3.65 -14.57 20.49
CA LYS A 393 5.11 -14.72 20.68
C LYS A 393 5.52 -16.12 21.10
N ARG A 394 4.69 -16.79 21.92
CA ARG A 394 4.91 -18.21 22.27
C ARG A 394 4.85 -19.09 21.02
N LEU A 395 3.89 -18.86 20.12
CA LEU A 395 3.81 -19.57 18.83
C LEU A 395 5.01 -19.24 17.94
N GLU A 396 5.40 -17.97 17.86
CA GLU A 396 6.54 -17.50 17.06
C GLU A 396 7.88 -18.12 17.49
N SER A 397 8.00 -18.53 18.76
CA SER A 397 9.17 -19.28 19.26
C SER A 397 9.34 -20.66 18.60
N PHE A 398 8.29 -21.19 17.97
CA PHE A 398 8.25 -22.42 17.20
C PHE A 398 8.37 -22.20 15.68
N HIS A 399 8.68 -20.98 15.22
CA HIS A 399 8.98 -20.71 13.81
C HIS A 399 10.40 -21.16 13.45
N ALA A 400 10.67 -22.44 13.71
CA ALA A 400 11.90 -23.14 13.41
C ALA A 400 11.61 -24.65 13.47
N PRO A 401 12.32 -25.47 12.69
CA PRO A 401 12.11 -26.92 12.69
C PRO A 401 12.58 -27.58 13.99
N GLY A 402 12.17 -28.83 14.20
CA GLY A 402 12.67 -29.70 15.26
C GLY A 402 12.04 -29.52 16.64
N LYS A 403 10.79 -29.03 16.70
CA LYS A 403 10.03 -28.80 17.94
C LYS A 403 8.66 -29.47 17.89
N PRO A 404 8.57 -30.80 18.03
CA PRO A 404 7.30 -31.54 17.90
C PRO A 404 6.22 -31.09 18.90
N GLU A 405 6.60 -30.58 20.06
CA GLU A 405 5.69 -30.01 21.06
C GLU A 405 4.90 -28.79 20.54
N ALA A 406 5.40 -28.13 19.49
CA ALA A 406 4.71 -27.03 18.81
C ALA A 406 3.32 -27.45 18.31
N VAL A 407 3.16 -28.70 17.87
CA VAL A 407 1.88 -29.21 17.36
C VAL A 407 0.78 -29.12 18.41
N ALA A 408 1.07 -29.57 19.64
CA ALA A 408 0.09 -29.54 20.73
C ALA A 408 -0.25 -28.09 21.15
N ILE A 409 0.71 -27.17 21.08
CA ILE A 409 0.56 -25.77 21.49
C ILE A 409 -0.16 -24.94 20.41
N ALA A 410 0.15 -25.16 19.14
CA ALA A 410 -0.39 -24.41 18.02
C ALA A 410 -1.82 -24.84 17.65
N TRP A 411 -2.15 -26.13 17.79
CA TRP A 411 -3.44 -26.65 17.32
C TRP A 411 -4.68 -25.91 17.86
N PRO A 412 -4.78 -25.63 19.18
CA PRO A 412 -5.94 -24.91 19.72
C PRO A 412 -6.07 -23.50 19.13
N GLN A 413 -4.95 -22.89 18.75
CA GLN A 413 -4.84 -21.51 18.30
C GLN A 413 -5.21 -21.31 16.83
N LEU A 414 -5.31 -22.38 16.04
CA LEU A 414 -5.83 -22.33 14.66
C LEU A 414 -7.28 -21.85 14.58
N GLY A 415 -8.05 -21.96 15.67
CA GLY A 415 -9.43 -21.50 15.76
C GLY A 415 -9.59 -20.12 16.38
N SER A 416 -8.50 -19.43 16.73
CA SER A 416 -8.53 -18.13 17.41
C SER A 416 -9.35 -17.11 16.62
N PRO A 417 -10.13 -16.21 17.25
CA PRO A 417 -10.73 -15.08 16.55
C PRO A 417 -9.66 -14.08 16.05
N ASP A 418 -8.48 -14.07 16.65
CA ASP A 418 -7.36 -13.24 16.22
C ASP A 418 -6.60 -13.88 15.06
N ARG A 419 -6.63 -13.22 13.90
CA ARG A 419 -5.96 -13.66 12.67
C ARG A 419 -4.45 -13.79 12.81
N PHE A 420 -3.78 -12.91 13.56
CA PHE A 420 -2.33 -12.96 13.74
C PHE A 420 -1.91 -14.14 14.63
N ILE A 421 -2.74 -14.50 15.62
CA ILE A 421 -2.55 -15.74 16.40
C ILE A 421 -2.76 -16.97 15.50
N ARG A 422 -3.81 -17.01 14.68
CA ARG A 422 -4.02 -18.12 13.73
C ARG A 422 -2.88 -18.26 12.73
N PHE A 423 -2.39 -17.14 12.20
CA PHE A 423 -1.25 -17.10 11.29
C PHE A 423 0.01 -17.68 11.95
N ALA A 424 0.37 -17.21 13.15
CA ALA A 424 1.53 -17.73 13.88
C ALA A 424 1.38 -19.22 14.22
N ALA A 425 0.17 -19.67 14.57
CA ALA A 425 -0.10 -21.08 14.82
C ALA A 425 0.11 -21.94 13.55
N ARG A 426 -0.39 -21.49 12.39
CA ARG A 426 -0.16 -22.19 11.12
C ARG A 426 1.32 -22.23 10.75
N VAL A 427 2.02 -21.10 10.85
CA VAL A 427 3.46 -21.04 10.55
C VAL A 427 4.27 -21.95 11.47
N ALA A 428 3.94 -22.00 12.78
CA ALA A 428 4.57 -22.93 13.71
C ALA A 428 4.42 -24.41 13.26
N LEU A 429 3.25 -24.80 12.75
CA LEU A 429 3.01 -26.14 12.19
C LEU A 429 3.78 -26.38 10.89
N GLU A 430 3.84 -25.39 9.99
CA GLU A 430 4.56 -25.48 8.70
C GLU A 430 6.08 -25.68 8.86
N HIS A 431 6.64 -25.33 10.03
CA HIS A 431 8.04 -25.60 10.38
C HIS A 431 8.25 -27.01 10.94
N GLN A 432 7.21 -27.72 11.38
CA GLN A 432 7.33 -29.07 11.92
C GLN A 432 7.12 -30.14 10.84
N ASP A 433 7.58 -31.36 11.12
CA ASP A 433 7.31 -32.52 10.28
C ASP A 433 5.79 -32.74 10.12
N PRO A 434 5.25 -32.69 8.88
CA PRO A 434 3.83 -32.88 8.61
C PRO A 434 3.27 -34.21 9.11
N SER A 435 4.08 -35.27 9.19
CA SER A 435 3.64 -36.59 9.65
C SER A 435 3.12 -36.57 11.09
N LEU A 436 3.54 -35.59 11.91
CA LEU A 436 3.11 -35.45 13.30
C LEU A 436 1.68 -34.92 13.45
N TRP A 437 1.12 -34.32 12.41
CA TRP A 437 -0.16 -33.60 12.50
C TRP A 437 -1.08 -33.73 11.28
N GLN A 438 -0.65 -34.43 10.23
CA GLN A 438 -1.44 -34.70 9.03
C GLN A 438 -2.80 -35.34 9.35
N ASP A 439 -2.81 -36.45 10.09
CA ASP A 439 -4.06 -37.16 10.40
C ASP A 439 -5.00 -36.30 11.24
N LYS A 440 -4.44 -35.45 12.10
CA LYS A 440 -5.19 -34.48 12.89
C LYS A 440 -5.82 -33.40 12.01
N ALA A 441 -5.11 -32.92 10.99
CA ALA A 441 -5.63 -31.94 10.03
C ALA A 441 -6.79 -32.52 9.21
N LEU A 442 -6.63 -33.75 8.71
CA LEU A 442 -7.62 -34.45 7.91
C LEU A 442 -8.88 -34.81 8.72
N GLY A 443 -8.73 -35.03 10.03
CA GLY A 443 -9.81 -35.40 10.94
C GLY A 443 -10.52 -34.23 11.63
N GLU A 444 -10.02 -33.00 11.52
CA GLU A 444 -10.52 -31.83 12.24
C GLU A 444 -11.97 -31.49 11.85
N LYS A 445 -12.80 -31.16 12.85
CA LYS A 445 -14.24 -30.94 12.70
C LYS A 445 -14.64 -29.49 12.89
N ASP A 446 -13.83 -28.71 13.60
CA ASP A 446 -14.00 -27.26 13.63
C ASP A 446 -13.64 -26.66 12.26
N PRO A 447 -14.58 -26.01 11.55
CA PRO A 447 -14.32 -25.58 10.18
C PRO A 447 -13.12 -24.63 10.04
N ARG A 448 -12.96 -23.68 10.97
CA ARG A 448 -11.87 -22.71 10.93
C ARG A 448 -10.52 -23.39 11.17
N LYS A 449 -10.42 -24.24 12.19
CA LYS A 449 -9.20 -25.03 12.44
C LYS A 449 -8.88 -25.92 11.27
N ALA A 450 -9.88 -26.60 10.70
CA ALA A 450 -9.71 -27.48 9.55
C ALA A 450 -9.14 -26.71 8.35
N ILE A 451 -9.71 -25.55 8.01
CA ILE A 451 -9.24 -24.71 6.89
C ILE A 451 -7.77 -24.31 7.09
N TYR A 452 -7.40 -23.77 8.25
CA TYR A 452 -6.00 -23.37 8.52
C TYR A 452 -5.03 -24.55 8.58
N ALA A 453 -5.44 -25.67 9.18
CA ALA A 453 -4.63 -26.88 9.24
C ALA A 453 -4.39 -27.46 7.84
N LEU A 454 -5.43 -27.53 7.01
CA LEU A 454 -5.33 -28.02 5.63
C LEU A 454 -4.50 -27.09 4.75
N LEU A 455 -4.65 -25.77 4.89
CA LEU A 455 -3.78 -24.79 4.22
C LEU A 455 -2.30 -25.02 4.58
N GLY A 456 -2.00 -25.12 5.88
CA GLY A 456 -0.66 -25.44 6.35
C GLY A 456 -0.16 -26.77 5.79
N LEU A 457 -1.02 -27.80 5.76
CA LEU A 457 -0.66 -29.14 5.28
C LEU A 457 -0.27 -29.10 3.82
N ILE A 458 -1.10 -28.48 2.97
CA ILE A 458 -0.83 -28.34 1.54
C ILE A 458 0.48 -27.58 1.35
N ARG A 459 0.69 -26.46 2.06
CA ARG A 459 1.94 -25.70 1.96
C ARG A 459 3.13 -26.57 2.38
N ALA A 460 3.00 -27.38 3.43
CA ALA A 460 4.07 -28.21 3.98
C ALA A 460 4.39 -29.48 3.16
N THR A 461 3.44 -30.02 2.38
CA THR A 461 3.61 -31.30 1.67
C THR A 461 3.55 -31.20 0.15
N ALA A 462 3.07 -30.10 -0.42
CA ALA A 462 2.93 -29.95 -1.86
C ALA A 462 4.11 -29.23 -2.51
N SER A 463 4.17 -29.30 -3.85
CA SER A 463 5.17 -28.66 -4.68
C SER A 463 5.15 -27.13 -4.50
N ASP A 464 6.31 -26.52 -4.37
CA ASP A 464 6.51 -25.08 -4.57
C ASP A 464 7.43 -24.90 -5.79
N PRO A 465 6.90 -24.48 -6.95
CA PRO A 465 7.69 -24.32 -8.17
C PRO A 465 8.93 -23.42 -8.05
N GLN A 466 8.99 -22.54 -7.04
CA GLN A 466 10.13 -21.66 -6.83
C GLN A 466 11.26 -22.29 -6.01
N HIS A 467 10.93 -23.16 -5.06
CA HIS A 467 11.89 -23.67 -4.07
C HIS A 467 12.10 -25.17 -4.20
N GLN A 468 11.02 -25.93 -4.39
CA GLN A 468 11.07 -27.38 -4.43
C GLN A 468 9.89 -27.96 -5.22
N ILE A 469 10.19 -28.47 -6.41
CA ILE A 469 9.22 -29.26 -7.17
C ILE A 469 9.21 -30.69 -6.61
N GLN A 470 8.04 -31.15 -6.17
CA GLN A 470 7.84 -32.48 -5.60
C GLN A 470 6.76 -33.23 -6.38
N GLU A 471 6.86 -34.56 -6.41
CA GLU A 471 5.79 -35.39 -6.95
C GLU A 471 4.52 -35.22 -6.10
N VAL A 472 3.38 -35.09 -6.77
CA VAL A 472 2.11 -34.91 -6.08
C VAL A 472 1.65 -36.24 -5.50
N ASN A 473 1.54 -36.30 -4.17
CA ASN A 473 0.87 -37.40 -3.49
C ASN A 473 -0.64 -37.35 -3.76
N GLN A 474 -1.11 -38.18 -4.70
CA GLN A 474 -2.52 -38.22 -5.12
C GLN A 474 -3.44 -38.71 -4.00
N GLU A 475 -2.99 -39.64 -3.16
CA GLU A 475 -3.79 -40.14 -2.03
C GLU A 475 -4.03 -39.02 -1.01
N LEU A 476 -2.99 -38.29 -0.64
CA LEU A 476 -3.09 -37.15 0.27
C LEU A 476 -3.98 -36.05 -0.30
N LYS A 477 -3.83 -35.74 -1.59
CA LYS A 477 -4.71 -34.80 -2.30
C LYS A 477 -6.18 -35.19 -2.19
N GLY A 478 -6.52 -36.46 -2.47
CA GLY A 478 -7.88 -36.96 -2.33
C GLY A 478 -8.43 -36.84 -0.91
N LYS A 479 -7.61 -37.13 0.10
CA LYS A 479 -7.98 -36.95 1.52
C LYS A 479 -8.22 -35.49 1.90
N ILE A 480 -7.36 -34.58 1.45
CA ILE A 480 -7.50 -33.13 1.67
C ILE A 480 -8.79 -32.61 1.02
N LEU A 481 -9.04 -32.96 -0.24
CA LEU A 481 -10.25 -32.54 -0.95
C LEU A 481 -11.52 -33.10 -0.31
N SER A 482 -11.49 -34.35 0.15
CA SER A 482 -12.59 -34.95 0.90
C SER A 482 -12.87 -34.19 2.20
N ALA A 483 -11.83 -33.80 2.94
CA ALA A 483 -11.96 -33.01 4.16
C ALA A 483 -12.57 -31.62 3.89
N LEU A 484 -12.13 -30.93 2.84
CA LEU A 484 -12.71 -29.65 2.41
C LEU A 484 -14.17 -29.81 1.96
N LEU A 485 -14.48 -30.84 1.17
CA LEU A 485 -15.84 -31.11 0.71
C LEU A 485 -16.81 -31.43 1.85
N ALA A 486 -16.33 -31.98 2.97
CA ALA A 486 -17.14 -32.23 4.16
C ALA A 486 -17.56 -30.94 4.90
N LEU A 487 -16.88 -29.81 4.67
CA LEU A 487 -17.25 -28.54 5.28
C LEU A 487 -18.48 -27.93 4.59
N ASP A 488 -19.42 -27.41 5.40
CA ASP A 488 -20.61 -26.74 4.92
C ASP A 488 -20.32 -25.26 4.62
N PHE A 489 -19.96 -24.97 3.37
CA PHE A 489 -19.62 -23.63 2.89
C PHE A 489 -20.71 -22.58 3.18
N SER A 490 -21.99 -22.99 3.19
CA SER A 490 -23.12 -22.08 3.42
C SER A 490 -23.23 -21.58 4.86
N LYS A 491 -22.60 -22.27 5.81
CA LYS A 491 -22.59 -21.92 7.23
C LYS A 491 -21.35 -21.14 7.66
N LEU A 492 -20.37 -21.00 6.77
CA LEU A 492 -19.17 -20.22 7.04
C LEU A 492 -19.47 -18.72 6.95
N GLY A 493 -18.87 -17.93 7.84
CA GLY A 493 -18.84 -16.48 7.67
C GLY A 493 -17.92 -16.07 6.52
N ASP A 494 -18.08 -14.85 6.01
CA ASP A 494 -17.34 -14.34 4.84
C ASP A 494 -15.81 -14.56 4.94
N GLU A 495 -15.21 -14.34 6.11
CA GLU A 495 -13.77 -14.57 6.35
C GLU A 495 -13.38 -16.04 6.16
N ASP A 496 -14.12 -16.96 6.79
CA ASP A 496 -13.87 -18.39 6.68
C ASP A 496 -14.17 -18.92 5.27
N GLN A 497 -15.11 -18.29 4.54
CA GLN A 497 -15.35 -18.60 3.11
C GLN A 497 -14.16 -18.21 2.24
N LEU A 498 -13.57 -17.02 2.47
CA LEU A 498 -12.37 -16.59 1.75
C LEU A 498 -11.17 -17.49 2.07
N ASP A 499 -10.99 -17.85 3.34
CA ASP A 499 -9.92 -18.76 3.76
C ASP A 499 -10.10 -20.17 3.15
N TYR A 500 -11.34 -20.66 3.06
CA TYR A 500 -11.68 -21.90 2.37
C TYR A 500 -11.34 -21.84 0.86
N LEU A 501 -11.73 -20.76 0.18
CA LEU A 501 -11.46 -20.56 -1.26
C LEU A 501 -9.95 -20.42 -1.54
N ARG A 502 -9.21 -19.73 -0.66
CA ARG A 502 -7.75 -19.68 -0.74
C ARG A 502 -7.14 -21.07 -0.56
N THR A 503 -7.61 -21.84 0.40
CA THR A 503 -7.11 -23.20 0.67
C THR A 503 -7.31 -24.12 -0.54
N LEU A 504 -8.47 -24.06 -1.20
CA LEU A 504 -8.70 -24.74 -2.47
C LEU A 504 -7.77 -24.26 -3.58
N SER A 505 -7.58 -22.94 -3.68
CA SER A 505 -6.69 -22.35 -4.69
C SER A 505 -5.26 -22.88 -4.55
N ILE A 506 -4.74 -22.93 -3.32
CA ILE A 506 -3.42 -23.48 -3.01
C ILE A 506 -3.34 -24.98 -3.33
N ALA A 507 -4.37 -25.75 -2.97
CA ALA A 507 -4.46 -27.17 -3.32
C ALA A 507 -4.35 -27.39 -4.83
N PHE A 508 -5.10 -26.64 -5.62
CA PHE A 508 -5.12 -26.80 -7.08
C PHE A 508 -3.84 -26.32 -7.75
N VAL A 509 -3.23 -25.24 -7.26
CA VAL A 509 -1.98 -24.73 -7.80
C VAL A 509 -0.82 -25.69 -7.50
N ARG A 510 -0.75 -26.24 -6.29
CA ARG A 510 0.41 -27.02 -5.83
C ARG A 510 0.26 -28.53 -5.99
N MET A 511 -0.97 -29.05 -6.01
CA MET A 511 -1.28 -30.49 -6.13
C MET A 511 -2.06 -30.82 -7.43
N GLY A 512 -2.34 -29.82 -8.27
CA GLY A 512 -3.07 -29.98 -9.53
C GLY A 512 -4.58 -30.08 -9.37
N ALA A 513 -5.28 -30.09 -10.52
CA ALA A 513 -6.75 -30.11 -10.60
C ALA A 513 -7.38 -31.32 -9.89
N PRO A 514 -8.57 -31.18 -9.27
CA PRO A 514 -9.25 -32.29 -8.62
C PRO A 514 -9.69 -33.37 -9.62
N GLU A 515 -10.00 -34.57 -9.14
CA GLU A 515 -10.68 -35.57 -9.96
C GLU A 515 -12.05 -35.03 -10.43
N GLU A 516 -12.52 -35.49 -11.60
CA GLU A 516 -13.73 -34.95 -12.25
C GLU A 516 -14.96 -34.97 -11.33
N LYS A 517 -15.16 -36.06 -10.59
CA LYS A 517 -16.27 -36.23 -9.64
C LYS A 517 -16.23 -35.18 -8.53
N ASP A 518 -15.07 -35.00 -7.91
CA ASP A 518 -14.88 -34.07 -6.78
C ASP A 518 -14.91 -32.62 -7.26
N GLY A 519 -14.30 -32.33 -8.41
CA GLY A 519 -14.35 -31.04 -9.09
C GLY A 519 -15.79 -30.64 -9.41
N LEU A 520 -16.62 -31.56 -9.92
CA LEU A 520 -18.03 -31.30 -10.19
C LEU A 520 -18.84 -31.07 -8.92
N ALA A 521 -18.60 -31.86 -7.86
CA ALA A 521 -19.28 -31.68 -6.57
C ALA A 521 -18.95 -30.32 -5.94
N LEU A 522 -17.67 -29.93 -5.99
CA LEU A 522 -17.22 -28.63 -5.51
C LEU A 522 -17.82 -27.49 -6.34
N ALA A 523 -17.76 -27.59 -7.68
CA ALA A 523 -18.29 -26.57 -8.58
C ALA A 523 -19.79 -26.35 -8.35
N LYS A 524 -20.58 -27.42 -8.17
CA LYS A 524 -22.01 -27.31 -7.82
C LYS A 524 -22.23 -26.60 -6.49
N LYS A 525 -21.44 -26.91 -5.47
CA LYS A 525 -21.52 -26.26 -4.15
C LYS A 525 -21.25 -24.76 -4.25
N LEU A 526 -20.18 -24.37 -4.94
CA LEU A 526 -19.78 -22.98 -5.10
C LEU A 526 -20.72 -22.21 -6.04
N ASP A 527 -21.19 -22.85 -7.11
CA ASP A 527 -22.17 -22.27 -8.03
C ASP A 527 -23.46 -21.91 -7.30
N ALA A 528 -23.98 -22.77 -6.42
CA ALA A 528 -25.18 -22.48 -5.64
C ALA A 528 -25.04 -21.26 -4.73
N ALA A 529 -23.81 -20.89 -4.34
CA ALA A 529 -23.51 -19.72 -3.52
C ALA A 529 -23.31 -18.42 -4.36
N LEU A 530 -23.33 -18.50 -5.69
CA LEU A 530 -23.10 -17.37 -6.59
C LEU A 530 -24.39 -16.92 -7.31
N PRO A 531 -24.80 -15.63 -7.25
CA PRO A 531 -24.16 -14.54 -6.51
C PRO A 531 -24.57 -14.52 -5.02
N GLY A 532 -23.58 -14.36 -4.15
CA GLY A 532 -23.75 -14.07 -2.73
C GLY A 532 -23.78 -12.57 -2.43
N LYS A 533 -23.87 -12.22 -1.14
CA LYS A 533 -23.93 -10.82 -0.67
C LYS A 533 -22.57 -10.12 -0.67
N ASN A 534 -21.50 -10.88 -0.48
CA ASN A 534 -20.14 -10.34 -0.41
C ASN A 534 -19.47 -10.40 -1.79
N LYS A 535 -19.12 -9.23 -2.33
CA LYS A 535 -18.51 -9.12 -3.66
C LYS A 535 -17.14 -9.81 -3.76
N THR A 536 -16.35 -9.79 -2.69
CA THR A 536 -15.03 -10.41 -2.66
C THR A 536 -15.15 -11.93 -2.68
N VAL A 537 -16.08 -12.49 -1.90
CA VAL A 537 -16.42 -13.92 -1.94
C VAL A 537 -16.91 -14.31 -3.34
N ASN A 538 -17.76 -13.49 -3.97
CA ASN A 538 -18.23 -13.74 -5.34
C ASN A 538 -17.09 -13.80 -6.36
N SER A 539 -16.13 -12.88 -6.28
CA SER A 539 -14.95 -12.87 -7.17
C SER A 539 -14.08 -14.13 -6.98
N ASP A 540 -13.84 -14.57 -5.74
CA ASP A 540 -13.02 -15.76 -5.48
C ASP A 540 -13.75 -17.05 -5.88
N ILE A 541 -15.07 -17.14 -5.65
CA ILE A 541 -15.90 -18.23 -6.18
C ILE A 541 -15.79 -18.27 -7.71
N LEU A 542 -15.93 -17.12 -8.39
CA LEU A 542 -15.83 -17.04 -9.84
C LEU A 542 -14.47 -17.53 -10.33
N GLN A 543 -13.36 -17.15 -9.68
CA GLN A 543 -12.03 -17.62 -10.04
C GLN A 543 -11.92 -19.15 -9.97
N VAL A 544 -12.46 -19.77 -8.91
CA VAL A 544 -12.48 -21.23 -8.77
C VAL A 544 -13.35 -21.89 -9.85
N LEU A 545 -14.54 -21.37 -10.13
CA LEU A 545 -15.42 -21.90 -11.17
C LEU A 545 -14.81 -21.77 -12.57
N VAL A 546 -14.09 -20.67 -12.84
CA VAL A 546 -13.34 -20.48 -14.09
C VAL A 546 -12.21 -21.48 -14.19
N TYR A 547 -11.44 -21.68 -13.11
CA TYR A 547 -10.37 -22.69 -13.11
C TYR A 547 -10.92 -24.10 -13.42
N LEU A 548 -12.04 -24.46 -12.81
CA LEU A 548 -12.72 -25.74 -13.04
C LEU A 548 -13.49 -25.81 -14.37
N GLN A 549 -13.50 -24.74 -15.17
CA GLN A 549 -14.22 -24.64 -16.44
C GLN A 549 -15.71 -24.98 -16.30
N TYR A 550 -16.34 -24.56 -15.20
CA TYR A 550 -17.74 -24.88 -14.95
C TYR A 550 -18.66 -23.99 -15.81
N PRO A 551 -19.60 -24.55 -16.62
CA PRO A 551 -20.31 -23.79 -17.65
C PRO A 551 -21.13 -22.58 -17.15
N SER A 552 -21.69 -22.62 -15.94
CA SER A 552 -22.47 -21.49 -15.41
C SER A 552 -21.64 -20.24 -15.13
N ALA A 553 -20.30 -20.37 -15.03
CA ALA A 553 -19.39 -19.27 -14.77
C ALA A 553 -19.50 -18.16 -15.82
N ALA A 554 -19.80 -18.49 -17.08
CA ALA A 554 -19.98 -17.48 -18.13
C ALA A 554 -21.19 -16.60 -17.85
N ALA A 555 -22.37 -17.20 -17.67
CA ALA A 555 -23.61 -16.45 -17.44
C ALA A 555 -23.57 -15.69 -16.10
N LYS A 556 -23.09 -16.31 -15.03
CA LYS A 556 -23.00 -15.67 -13.71
C LYS A 556 -21.92 -14.61 -13.64
N GLY A 557 -20.78 -14.83 -14.28
CA GLY A 557 -19.71 -13.82 -14.36
C GLY A 557 -20.18 -12.59 -15.13
N ILE A 558 -20.92 -12.75 -16.24
CA ILE A 558 -21.48 -11.62 -16.97
C ILE A 558 -22.54 -10.88 -16.15
N ALA A 559 -23.40 -11.59 -15.42
CA ALA A 559 -24.32 -10.97 -14.47
C ALA A 559 -23.58 -10.18 -13.37
N LEU A 560 -22.49 -10.73 -12.82
CA LEU A 560 -21.64 -10.03 -11.85
C LEU A 560 -20.96 -8.80 -12.46
N LEU A 561 -20.52 -8.87 -13.71
CA LEU A 561 -19.93 -7.74 -14.44
C LEU A 561 -20.96 -6.60 -14.57
N GLY A 562 -22.22 -6.92 -14.84
CA GLY A 562 -23.31 -5.94 -14.88
C GLY A 562 -23.71 -5.37 -13.51
N LEU A 563 -23.56 -6.15 -12.44
CA LEU A 563 -23.86 -5.74 -11.06
C LEU A 563 -22.70 -4.99 -10.38
N ALA A 564 -21.49 -5.09 -10.91
CA ALA A 564 -20.30 -4.52 -10.33
C ALA A 564 -20.35 -2.98 -10.36
N ALA A 565 -20.36 -2.37 -9.17
CA ALA A 565 -20.55 -0.94 -9.00
C ALA A 565 -19.32 -0.12 -9.42
N THR A 566 -18.12 -0.67 -9.37
CA THR A 566 -16.88 0.09 -9.65
C THR A 566 -16.15 -0.52 -10.84
N GLN A 567 -15.31 0.27 -11.52
CA GLN A 567 -14.51 -0.25 -12.61
C GLN A 567 -13.52 -1.32 -12.10
N GLU A 568 -13.04 -1.20 -10.87
CA GLU A 568 -12.16 -2.15 -10.21
C GLU A 568 -12.89 -3.49 -10.07
N ASP A 569 -14.10 -3.49 -9.52
CA ASP A 569 -14.91 -4.71 -9.40
C ASP A 569 -15.19 -5.33 -10.78
N GLN A 570 -15.47 -4.51 -11.79
CA GLN A 570 -15.68 -4.99 -13.16
C GLN A 570 -14.41 -5.58 -13.78
N MET A 571 -13.26 -4.94 -13.57
CA MET A 571 -11.97 -5.44 -14.01
C MET A 571 -11.63 -6.77 -13.37
N GLU A 572 -11.95 -6.98 -12.09
CA GLU A 572 -11.69 -8.24 -11.41
C GLU A 572 -12.51 -9.38 -12.01
N VAL A 573 -13.80 -9.14 -12.28
CA VAL A 573 -14.68 -10.10 -12.96
C VAL A 573 -14.22 -10.37 -14.38
N ALA A 574 -13.92 -9.33 -15.16
CA ALA A 574 -13.45 -9.47 -16.54
C ALA A 574 -12.10 -10.20 -16.59
N ARG A 575 -11.19 -9.88 -15.66
CA ARG A 575 -9.92 -10.57 -15.47
C ARG A 575 -10.16 -12.05 -15.23
N ALA A 576 -11.06 -12.46 -14.33
CA ALA A 576 -11.34 -13.87 -14.11
C ALA A 576 -11.88 -14.54 -15.39
N LEU A 577 -12.90 -13.96 -16.02
CA LEU A 577 -13.57 -14.52 -17.21
C LEU A 577 -12.66 -14.72 -18.42
N ARG A 578 -11.58 -13.94 -18.54
CA ARG A 578 -10.62 -14.07 -19.65
C ARG A 578 -9.98 -15.46 -19.77
N MET A 579 -10.10 -16.30 -18.74
CA MET A 579 -9.54 -17.65 -18.68
C MET A 579 -10.60 -18.77 -18.88
N LEU A 580 -11.88 -18.40 -19.05
CA LEU A 580 -12.98 -19.35 -19.19
C LEU A 580 -13.20 -19.75 -20.65
N ARG A 581 -13.27 -21.06 -20.92
CA ARG A 581 -13.60 -21.62 -22.26
C ARG A 581 -15.00 -22.21 -22.31
N ALA A 582 -15.52 -22.72 -21.20
CA ALA A 582 -16.82 -23.38 -21.14
C ALA A 582 -18.00 -22.39 -20.96
N GLY A 583 -19.19 -22.79 -21.42
CA GLY A 583 -20.46 -22.10 -21.12
C GLY A 583 -20.76 -20.84 -21.92
N TRP A 584 -19.88 -20.42 -22.82
CA TRP A 584 -20.09 -19.24 -23.66
C TRP A 584 -21.15 -19.45 -24.73
N THR A 585 -22.11 -18.54 -24.80
CA THR A 585 -23.08 -18.40 -25.90
C THR A 585 -22.79 -17.11 -26.68
N ALA A 586 -23.29 -17.00 -27.92
CA ALA A 586 -23.09 -15.78 -28.72
C ALA A 586 -23.54 -14.49 -28.00
N PRO A 587 -24.71 -14.44 -27.30
CA PRO A 587 -25.09 -13.27 -26.50
C PRO A 587 -24.10 -12.93 -25.38
N LEU A 588 -23.61 -13.93 -24.65
CA LEU A 588 -22.66 -13.72 -23.55
C LEU A 588 -21.31 -13.19 -24.05
N LYS A 589 -20.81 -13.75 -25.17
CA LYS A 589 -19.59 -13.23 -25.82
C LYS A 589 -19.79 -11.77 -26.24
N LYS A 590 -20.94 -11.45 -26.86
CA LYS A 590 -21.28 -10.08 -27.26
C LYS A 590 -21.24 -9.11 -26.07
N GLU A 591 -21.83 -9.49 -24.95
CA GLU A 591 -21.86 -8.67 -23.74
C GLU A 591 -20.46 -8.47 -23.13
N TYR A 592 -19.68 -9.55 -23.02
CA TYR A 592 -18.30 -9.50 -22.54
C TYR A 592 -17.42 -8.57 -23.39
N PHE A 593 -17.45 -8.72 -24.71
CA PHE A 593 -16.60 -7.92 -25.58
C PHE A 593 -17.08 -6.47 -25.70
N SER A 594 -18.38 -6.21 -25.54
CA SER A 594 -18.93 -4.85 -25.48
C SER A 594 -18.48 -4.08 -24.23
N TRP A 595 -18.14 -4.78 -23.14
CA TRP A 595 -17.58 -4.14 -21.95
C TRP A 595 -16.26 -3.42 -22.24
N PHE A 596 -15.39 -3.96 -23.10
CA PHE A 596 -14.13 -3.28 -23.45
C PHE A 596 -14.36 -1.92 -24.12
N ASN A 597 -15.47 -1.77 -24.85
CA ASN A 597 -15.83 -0.48 -25.46
C ASN A 597 -16.18 0.54 -24.39
N LYS A 598 -16.89 0.13 -23.32
CA LYS A 598 -17.13 0.96 -22.13
C LYS A 598 -15.84 1.26 -21.38
N ALA A 599 -14.97 0.25 -21.23
CA ALA A 599 -13.70 0.37 -20.53
C ALA A 599 -12.72 1.37 -21.18
N THR A 600 -12.94 1.78 -22.44
CA THR A 600 -12.17 2.87 -23.06
C THR A 600 -12.36 4.24 -22.37
N GLY A 601 -13.50 4.43 -21.70
CA GLY A 601 -13.78 5.62 -20.88
C GLY A 601 -13.10 5.59 -19.51
N TYR A 602 -12.63 4.42 -19.06
CA TYR A 602 -12.03 4.25 -17.74
C TYR A 602 -10.69 4.96 -17.62
N LYS A 603 -10.33 5.29 -16.39
CA LYS A 603 -9.13 6.06 -16.05
C LYS A 603 -8.47 5.46 -14.80
N GLY A 604 -7.15 5.38 -14.82
CA GLY A 604 -6.34 4.84 -13.73
C GLY A 604 -4.87 5.24 -13.87
N GLY A 605 -4.00 4.57 -13.12
CA GLY A 605 -2.56 4.80 -13.15
C GLY A 605 -1.93 4.46 -14.51
N MET A 606 -0.64 4.73 -14.67
CA MET A 606 0.05 4.61 -15.96
C MET A 606 0.03 3.20 -16.58
N SER A 607 -0.18 2.14 -15.79
CA SER A 607 -0.28 0.76 -16.29
C SER A 607 -1.73 0.34 -16.61
N PHE A 608 -2.73 1.15 -16.26
CA PHE A 608 -4.16 0.81 -16.31
C PHE A 608 -4.63 0.33 -17.69
N THR A 609 -4.43 1.15 -18.73
CA THR A 609 -4.89 0.83 -20.09
C THR A 609 -4.28 -0.48 -20.59
N ASN A 610 -3.01 -0.71 -20.30
CA ASN A 610 -2.29 -1.91 -20.72
C ASN A 610 -2.86 -3.17 -20.04
N PHE A 611 -3.37 -3.07 -18.81
CA PHE A 611 -4.08 -4.19 -18.18
C PHE A 611 -5.39 -4.51 -18.87
N ILE A 612 -6.19 -3.51 -19.25
CA ILE A 612 -7.42 -3.71 -20.03
C ILE A 612 -7.10 -4.37 -21.37
N GLU A 613 -6.07 -3.89 -22.07
CA GLU A 613 -5.60 -4.46 -23.33
C GLU A 613 -5.13 -5.91 -23.18
N ASN A 614 -4.38 -6.21 -22.12
CA ASN A 614 -3.96 -7.58 -21.80
C ASN A 614 -5.17 -8.50 -21.54
N ILE A 615 -6.18 -8.05 -20.79
CA ILE A 615 -7.41 -8.81 -20.57
C ILE A 615 -8.16 -9.03 -21.90
N LYS A 616 -8.25 -8.00 -22.75
CA LYS A 616 -8.86 -8.10 -24.09
C LYS A 616 -8.12 -9.11 -24.95
N ARG A 617 -6.79 -9.05 -24.98
CA ARG A 617 -5.94 -9.97 -25.75
C ARG A 617 -6.14 -11.41 -25.31
N ASP A 618 -6.13 -11.68 -24.00
CA ASP A 618 -6.33 -13.02 -23.47
C ASP A 618 -7.73 -13.55 -23.84
N GLY A 619 -8.77 -12.71 -23.72
CA GLY A 619 -10.13 -13.06 -24.14
C GLY A 619 -10.24 -13.33 -25.64
N LEU A 620 -9.60 -12.51 -26.49
CA LEU A 620 -9.57 -12.71 -27.94
C LEU A 620 -8.92 -14.03 -28.35
N ALA A 621 -7.90 -14.48 -27.61
CA ALA A 621 -7.24 -15.77 -27.85
C ALA A 621 -8.16 -16.98 -27.60
N MET A 622 -9.33 -16.78 -26.98
CA MET A 622 -10.34 -17.82 -26.74
C MET A 622 -11.39 -17.91 -27.84
N LEU A 623 -11.50 -16.90 -28.70
CA LEU A 623 -12.52 -16.85 -29.75
C LEU A 623 -12.14 -17.73 -30.95
N MET A 624 -13.13 -18.44 -31.48
CA MET A 624 -13.01 -19.11 -32.78
C MET A 624 -13.10 -18.09 -33.91
N ASP A 625 -12.66 -18.45 -35.12
CA ASP A 625 -12.63 -17.49 -36.24
C ASP A 625 -14.03 -17.00 -36.64
N HIS A 626 -15.06 -17.84 -36.53
CA HIS A 626 -16.44 -17.41 -36.77
C HIS A 626 -16.91 -16.36 -35.73
N ASP A 627 -16.53 -16.52 -34.45
CA ASP A 627 -16.85 -15.53 -33.42
C ASP A 627 -16.24 -14.16 -33.72
N LYS A 628 -15.00 -14.14 -34.25
CA LYS A 628 -14.32 -12.90 -34.62
C LYS A 628 -15.02 -12.18 -35.77
N VAL A 629 -15.60 -12.93 -36.71
CA VAL A 629 -16.41 -12.37 -37.80
C VAL A 629 -17.71 -11.79 -37.25
N GLU A 630 -18.42 -12.52 -36.40
CA GLU A 630 -19.68 -12.06 -35.80
C GLU A 630 -19.51 -10.84 -34.89
N LEU A 631 -18.40 -10.77 -34.15
CA LEU A 631 -18.10 -9.69 -33.23
C LEU A 631 -17.31 -8.54 -33.86
N LYS A 632 -17.05 -8.57 -35.17
CA LYS A 632 -16.15 -7.63 -35.86
C LYS A 632 -16.44 -6.18 -35.50
N GLU A 633 -17.70 -5.75 -35.56
CA GLU A 633 -18.10 -4.38 -35.23
C GLU A 633 -17.79 -3.97 -33.78
N ILE A 634 -17.86 -4.91 -32.83
CA ILE A 634 -17.55 -4.69 -31.42
C ILE A 634 -16.03 -4.68 -31.21
N LEU A 635 -15.31 -5.59 -31.86
CA LEU A 635 -13.87 -5.77 -31.68
C LEU A 635 -13.05 -4.64 -32.30
N GLU A 636 -13.47 -4.18 -33.49
CA GLU A 636 -12.86 -3.08 -34.25
C GLU A 636 -13.44 -1.72 -33.87
N PHE A 637 -14.36 -1.66 -32.90
CA PHE A 637 -14.89 -0.40 -32.39
C PHE A 637 -13.74 0.48 -31.90
N LYS A 638 -13.48 1.55 -32.63
CA LYS A 638 -12.63 2.63 -32.18
C LYS A 638 -13.56 3.68 -31.60
N PRO A 639 -13.40 4.03 -30.31
CA PRO A 639 -14.06 5.21 -29.79
C PRO A 639 -13.68 6.37 -30.70
N VAL A 640 -14.65 7.05 -31.28
CA VAL A 640 -14.39 8.40 -31.78
C VAL A 640 -13.84 9.14 -30.58
N ALA A 641 -12.66 9.75 -30.71
CA ALA A 641 -12.07 10.60 -29.69
C ALA A 641 -12.92 11.88 -29.56
N THR A 642 -14.19 11.74 -29.22
CA THR A 642 -14.94 12.77 -28.56
C THR A 642 -14.30 12.89 -27.19
N ALA A 643 -13.34 13.82 -27.10
CA ALA A 643 -13.23 14.66 -25.93
C ALA A 643 -14.61 15.30 -25.71
N THR A 644 -15.57 14.56 -25.15
CA THR A 644 -16.77 15.15 -24.61
C THR A 644 -16.39 15.72 -23.26
N ALA A 645 -15.67 16.85 -23.30
CA ALA A 645 -16.16 17.94 -22.49
C ALA A 645 -17.63 18.06 -22.86
N LEU A 646 -18.52 17.58 -21.97
CA LEU A 646 -19.96 17.72 -22.19
C LEU A 646 -20.21 19.15 -22.66
N PRO A 647 -21.02 19.40 -23.71
CA PRO A 647 -21.38 20.76 -24.04
C PRO A 647 -21.91 21.40 -22.76
N ALA A 648 -21.34 22.55 -22.36
CA ALA A 648 -21.81 23.25 -21.18
C ALA A 648 -23.27 23.61 -21.43
N VAL A 649 -24.20 22.93 -20.74
CA VAL A 649 -25.58 23.35 -20.74
C VAL A 649 -25.59 24.70 -20.02
N LYS A 650 -25.87 25.78 -20.77
CA LYS A 650 -26.07 27.11 -20.17
C LYS A 650 -27.29 27.01 -19.27
N ARG A 651 -27.06 27.12 -17.97
CA ARG A 651 -28.10 27.21 -16.94
C ARG A 651 -28.01 28.57 -16.28
N ASP A 652 -29.16 29.16 -16.01
CA ASP A 652 -29.22 30.41 -15.26
C ASP A 652 -28.87 30.15 -13.79
N PHE A 653 -28.27 31.16 -13.15
CA PHE A 653 -28.04 31.15 -11.72
C PHE A 653 -29.38 31.06 -10.97
N VAL A 654 -29.48 30.14 -10.01
CA VAL A 654 -30.68 29.96 -9.17
C VAL A 654 -30.46 30.57 -7.80
N LYS A 655 -29.51 30.00 -7.04
CA LYS A 655 -29.22 30.40 -5.66
C LYS A 655 -27.87 29.80 -5.22
N GLN A 656 -27.10 30.52 -4.42
CA GLN A 656 -25.99 29.94 -3.68
C GLN A 656 -26.53 29.18 -2.47
N TRP A 657 -26.72 27.87 -2.61
CA TRP A 657 -27.35 27.04 -1.60
C TRP A 657 -26.47 26.84 -0.36
N LYS A 658 -27.08 26.89 0.83
CA LYS A 658 -26.43 26.59 2.11
C LYS A 658 -27.00 25.31 2.71
N MET A 659 -26.26 24.70 3.63
CA MET A 659 -26.72 23.50 4.34
C MET A 659 -28.09 23.69 4.98
N ASP A 660 -28.33 24.83 5.64
CA ASP A 660 -29.59 25.12 6.32
C ASP A 660 -30.80 25.22 5.37
N ASP A 661 -30.58 25.49 4.08
CA ASP A 661 -31.65 25.56 3.09
C ASP A 661 -32.23 24.18 2.76
N LEU A 662 -31.40 23.14 2.80
CA LEU A 662 -31.69 21.83 2.21
C LEU A 662 -31.66 20.67 3.21
N VAL A 663 -30.94 20.80 4.32
CA VAL A 663 -30.73 19.69 5.27
C VAL A 663 -32.03 19.19 5.89
N GLY A 664 -32.97 20.09 6.20
CA GLY A 664 -34.30 19.74 6.71
C GLY A 664 -35.22 19.07 5.69
N LYS A 665 -34.82 19.04 4.41
CA LYS A 665 -35.56 18.42 3.30
C LYS A 665 -35.06 17.02 2.95
N LEU A 666 -33.86 16.62 3.41
CA LEU A 666 -33.25 15.36 3.03
C LEU A 666 -34.07 14.14 3.46
N GLU A 667 -34.59 14.14 4.70
CA GLU A 667 -35.33 12.99 5.24
C GLU A 667 -36.67 12.72 4.54
N SER A 668 -37.40 13.77 4.15
CA SER A 668 -38.69 13.62 3.46
C SER A 668 -38.53 13.60 1.94
N GLY A 669 -37.61 14.41 1.41
CA GLY A 669 -37.42 14.64 -0.02
C GLY A 669 -36.77 13.46 -0.74
N LEU A 670 -36.00 12.62 -0.04
CA LEU A 670 -35.34 11.45 -0.62
C LEU A 670 -36.13 10.14 -0.42
N LYS A 671 -37.35 10.18 0.15
CA LYS A 671 -38.13 8.94 0.39
C LYS A 671 -38.78 8.35 -0.85
N LYS A 672 -39.31 9.21 -1.73
CA LYS A 672 -40.01 8.84 -2.98
C LYS A 672 -40.21 10.08 -3.89
N GLY A 673 -40.65 9.88 -5.12
CA GLY A 673 -41.00 10.96 -6.05
C GLY A 673 -39.82 11.65 -6.74
N ARG A 674 -38.60 11.13 -6.62
CA ARG A 674 -37.41 11.62 -7.33
C ARG A 674 -37.38 11.07 -8.76
N ASN A 675 -36.56 11.67 -9.62
CA ASN A 675 -36.40 11.20 -11.00
C ASN A 675 -34.95 10.78 -11.31
N PHE A 676 -34.76 9.48 -11.60
CA PHE A 676 -33.46 8.88 -11.88
C PHE A 676 -32.78 9.48 -13.13
N GLU A 677 -33.49 9.53 -14.26
CA GLU A 677 -32.94 10.04 -15.54
C GLU A 677 -32.56 11.52 -15.43
N LYS A 678 -33.38 12.29 -14.71
CA LYS A 678 -33.10 13.70 -14.43
C LYS A 678 -31.89 13.85 -13.53
N GLY A 679 -31.76 13.07 -12.46
CA GLY A 679 -30.58 13.06 -11.59
C GLY A 679 -29.29 12.66 -12.32
N GLN A 680 -29.36 11.66 -13.19
CA GLN A 680 -28.24 11.26 -14.06
C GLN A 680 -27.81 12.40 -14.99
N ARG A 681 -28.78 13.06 -15.64
CA ARG A 681 -28.51 14.21 -16.50
C ARG A 681 -27.90 15.37 -15.71
N LEU A 682 -28.40 15.63 -14.51
CA LEU A 682 -27.87 16.66 -13.61
C LEU A 682 -26.44 16.37 -13.16
N PHE A 683 -26.06 15.11 -12.96
CA PHE A 683 -24.69 14.72 -12.63
C PHE A 683 -23.70 15.08 -13.75
N ALA A 684 -24.18 15.05 -14.99
CA ALA A 684 -23.42 15.49 -16.16
C ALA A 684 -23.46 17.02 -16.33
N GLU A 685 -24.64 17.64 -16.25
CA GLU A 685 -24.84 19.09 -16.39
C GLU A 685 -24.06 19.89 -15.32
N ALA A 686 -24.06 19.40 -14.08
CA ALA A 686 -23.33 19.98 -12.95
C ALA A 686 -21.84 19.60 -12.93
N ARG A 687 -21.32 18.97 -14.00
CA ARG A 687 -19.91 18.61 -14.20
C ARG A 687 -19.30 17.63 -13.20
N CYS A 688 -20.09 17.04 -12.30
CA CYS A 688 -19.61 16.02 -11.38
C CYS A 688 -18.91 14.87 -12.12
N ILE A 689 -19.50 14.43 -13.24
CA ILE A 689 -18.98 13.35 -14.09
C ILE A 689 -17.60 13.63 -14.69
N ALA A 690 -17.19 14.90 -14.81
CA ALA A 690 -15.91 15.23 -15.41
C ALA A 690 -14.73 14.84 -14.50
N CYS A 691 -14.94 14.88 -13.19
CA CYS A 691 -13.95 14.48 -12.19
C CYS A 691 -14.25 13.12 -11.56
N HIS A 692 -15.52 12.82 -11.33
CA HIS A 692 -15.98 11.66 -10.59
C HIS A 692 -16.56 10.60 -11.51
N ARG A 693 -16.27 9.35 -11.16
CA ARG A 693 -16.91 8.20 -11.81
C ARG A 693 -18.27 7.93 -11.20
N TYR A 694 -19.23 7.58 -12.05
CA TYR A 694 -20.50 7.00 -11.63
C TYR A 694 -20.92 5.90 -12.62
N GLY A 695 -20.99 4.65 -12.14
CA GLY A 695 -21.07 3.47 -12.99
C GLY A 695 -19.82 3.34 -13.85
N ASN A 696 -20.02 3.38 -15.17
CA ASN A 696 -18.96 3.25 -16.16
C ASN A 696 -18.49 4.58 -16.75
N ASP A 697 -19.14 5.68 -16.36
CA ASP A 697 -18.95 6.97 -17.01
C ASP A 697 -18.29 7.96 -16.07
N GLY A 698 -17.42 8.81 -16.64
CA GLY A 698 -16.79 9.93 -15.95
C GLY A 698 -15.29 9.84 -15.73
N GLY A 699 -14.77 10.78 -14.93
CA GLY A 699 -13.34 10.94 -14.64
C GLY A 699 -12.85 10.11 -13.45
N ALA A 700 -11.53 9.97 -13.32
CA ALA A 700 -10.86 9.34 -12.17
C ALA A 700 -10.05 10.32 -11.30
N LEU A 701 -10.41 11.59 -11.38
CA LEU A 701 -9.67 12.68 -10.74
C LEU A 701 -10.15 12.90 -9.32
N GLY A 702 -11.45 12.73 -9.13
CA GLY A 702 -12.08 12.59 -7.82
C GLY A 702 -12.40 11.11 -7.52
N PRO A 703 -12.86 10.83 -6.29
CA PRO A 703 -13.29 9.49 -5.88
C PRO A 703 -14.44 8.96 -6.75
N ASP A 704 -14.48 7.63 -6.91
CA ASP A 704 -15.60 6.91 -7.52
C ASP A 704 -16.85 7.04 -6.65
N LEU A 705 -17.91 7.64 -7.19
CA LEU A 705 -19.16 7.94 -6.52
C LEU A 705 -20.24 6.87 -6.73
N THR A 706 -19.97 5.80 -7.47
CA THR A 706 -20.99 4.77 -7.77
C THR A 706 -21.49 4.06 -6.51
N GLY A 707 -20.58 3.81 -5.56
CA GLY A 707 -20.89 3.19 -4.27
C GLY A 707 -21.04 4.19 -3.12
N VAL A 708 -21.26 5.48 -3.40
CA VAL A 708 -21.08 6.54 -2.40
C VAL A 708 -22.06 6.43 -1.22
N ALA A 709 -23.27 5.94 -1.46
CA ALA A 709 -24.28 5.65 -0.42
C ALA A 709 -23.85 4.57 0.60
N GLY A 710 -22.76 3.84 0.36
CA GLY A 710 -22.20 2.92 1.35
C GLY A 710 -21.23 3.58 2.33
N ARG A 711 -20.77 4.79 2.03
CA ARG A 711 -19.67 5.46 2.74
C ARG A 711 -20.06 6.79 3.36
N PHE A 712 -21.06 7.48 2.79
CA PHE A 712 -21.46 8.83 3.20
C PHE A 712 -22.97 8.91 3.42
N SER A 713 -23.38 9.68 4.43
CA SER A 713 -24.79 9.98 4.64
C SER A 713 -25.28 11.01 3.58
N PRO A 714 -26.60 11.14 3.36
CA PRO A 714 -27.13 12.20 2.50
C PRO A 714 -26.68 13.60 2.90
N ARG A 715 -26.49 13.84 4.21
CA ARG A 715 -26.00 15.11 4.74
C ARG A 715 -24.54 15.36 4.33
N ASP A 716 -23.68 14.37 4.46
CA ASP A 716 -22.26 14.48 4.13
C ASP A 716 -22.06 14.72 2.62
N LEU A 717 -22.88 14.08 1.79
CA LEU A 717 -22.87 14.27 0.35
C LEU A 717 -23.33 15.66 -0.06
N LEU A 718 -24.41 16.15 0.55
CA LEU A 718 -24.87 17.51 0.33
C LEU A 718 -23.79 18.51 0.76
N GLU A 719 -23.18 18.32 1.92
CA GLU A 719 -22.12 19.21 2.43
C GLU A 719 -20.91 19.24 1.50
N SER A 720 -20.43 18.07 1.05
CA SER A 720 -19.31 17.98 0.12
C SER A 720 -19.63 18.57 -1.26
N THR A 721 -20.90 18.58 -1.66
CA THR A 721 -21.35 19.16 -2.93
C THR A 721 -21.47 20.69 -2.87
N LEU A 722 -21.99 21.22 -1.76
CA LEU A 722 -22.19 22.66 -1.58
C LEU A 722 -20.92 23.38 -1.13
N ASP A 723 -20.10 22.74 -0.31
CA ASP A 723 -18.88 23.31 0.26
C ASP A 723 -17.68 22.34 0.10
N PRO A 724 -17.20 22.15 -1.15
CA PRO A 724 -16.09 21.23 -1.43
C PRO A 724 -14.77 21.67 -0.80
N ASN A 725 -14.66 22.91 -0.33
CA ASN A 725 -13.47 23.45 0.34
C ASN A 725 -13.44 23.13 1.84
N LYS A 726 -14.58 22.75 2.44
CA LYS A 726 -14.70 22.51 3.88
C LYS A 726 -13.82 21.36 4.35
N VAL A 727 -13.81 20.27 3.58
CA VAL A 727 -13.00 19.08 3.83
C VAL A 727 -12.44 18.60 2.49
N ILE A 728 -11.18 18.94 2.21
CA ILE A 728 -10.47 18.46 1.02
C ILE A 728 -9.71 17.20 1.45
N SER A 729 -10.04 16.05 0.85
CA SER A 729 -9.28 14.82 1.09
C SER A 729 -7.84 15.00 0.61
N ASP A 730 -6.90 14.65 1.49
CA ASP A 730 -5.46 14.76 1.23
C ASP A 730 -5.01 13.97 -0.02
N GLN A 731 -5.72 12.90 -0.36
CA GLN A 731 -5.46 12.09 -1.56
C GLN A 731 -5.66 12.87 -2.88
N TYR A 732 -6.40 13.99 -2.83
CA TYR A 732 -6.83 14.79 -3.97
C TYR A 732 -6.49 16.28 -3.83
N ALA A 733 -5.73 16.69 -2.80
CA ALA A 733 -5.35 18.07 -2.59
C ALA A 733 -4.29 18.53 -3.62
N GLY A 734 -4.55 19.64 -4.31
CA GLY A 734 -3.59 20.30 -5.20
C GLY A 734 -2.67 21.28 -4.45
N VAL A 735 -1.62 21.73 -5.12
CA VAL A 735 -0.73 22.80 -4.66
C VAL A 735 -0.81 24.03 -5.58
N VAL A 736 -0.47 25.20 -5.05
CA VAL A 736 -0.25 26.43 -5.81
C VAL A 736 1.21 26.81 -5.67
N ILE A 737 1.92 26.81 -6.78
CA ILE A 737 3.33 27.22 -6.90
C ILE A 737 3.37 28.65 -7.41
N ALA A 738 3.94 29.57 -6.64
CA ALA A 738 4.27 30.93 -7.08
C ALA A 738 5.74 31.01 -7.46
N THR A 739 6.05 31.62 -8.60
CA THR A 739 7.42 31.88 -9.06
C THR A 739 7.80 33.36 -8.98
N ASP A 740 9.10 33.63 -8.91
CA ASP A 740 9.72 34.95 -8.82
C ASP A 740 9.45 35.85 -10.04
N ASP A 741 9.15 35.25 -11.19
CA ASP A 741 8.65 35.91 -12.40
C ASP A 741 7.13 36.18 -12.37
N GLY A 742 6.48 35.97 -11.22
CA GLY A 742 5.07 36.28 -10.97
C GLY A 742 4.09 35.24 -11.50
N LYS A 743 4.56 34.07 -11.98
CA LYS A 743 3.69 33.01 -12.49
C LYS A 743 3.13 32.17 -11.35
N LEU A 744 1.82 31.96 -11.36
CA LEU A 744 1.14 31.01 -10.48
C LEU A 744 0.84 29.72 -11.27
N VAL A 745 1.30 28.58 -10.77
CA VAL A 745 1.04 27.25 -11.32
C VAL A 745 0.27 26.47 -10.26
N ALA A 746 -1.04 26.30 -10.47
CA ALA A 746 -1.89 25.46 -9.62
C ALA A 746 -2.01 24.06 -10.23
N GLY A 747 -1.87 23.03 -9.41
CA GLY A 747 -1.96 21.64 -9.87
C GLY A 747 -1.41 20.64 -8.87
N ARG A 748 -1.28 19.37 -9.26
CA ARG A 748 -0.73 18.30 -8.39
C ARG A 748 0.72 18.03 -8.78
N ILE A 749 1.65 18.07 -7.82
CA ILE A 749 3.03 17.66 -8.06
C ILE A 749 3.04 16.15 -8.32
N ILE A 750 3.58 15.73 -9.45
CA ILE A 750 3.68 14.32 -9.86
C ILE A 750 5.12 13.79 -9.78
N ASN A 751 6.12 14.67 -9.81
CA ASN A 751 7.52 14.29 -9.68
C ASN A 751 8.40 15.50 -9.33
N LEU A 752 9.52 15.24 -8.65
CA LEU A 752 10.58 16.19 -8.32
C LEU A 752 11.93 15.58 -8.75
N SER A 753 12.77 16.32 -9.47
CA SER A 753 14.13 15.85 -9.80
C SER A 753 15.05 17.02 -10.11
N GLY A 754 16.17 17.12 -9.40
CA GLY A 754 17.07 18.27 -9.48
C GLY A 754 16.33 19.59 -9.23
N ASN A 755 16.32 20.48 -10.23
CA ASN A 755 15.58 21.75 -10.20
C ASN A 755 14.22 21.68 -10.90
N ASN A 756 13.73 20.51 -11.32
CA ASN A 756 12.47 20.38 -12.03
C ASN A 756 11.35 19.88 -11.11
N ILE A 757 10.23 20.63 -11.06
CA ILE A 757 8.97 20.22 -10.45
C ILE A 757 7.98 19.92 -11.58
N MET A 758 7.56 18.67 -11.71
CA MET A 758 6.49 18.30 -12.64
C MET A 758 5.14 18.44 -11.95
N VAL A 759 4.28 19.30 -12.48
CA VAL A 759 2.94 19.57 -11.94
C VAL A 759 1.91 19.21 -12.99
N ASN A 760 0.97 18.33 -12.67
CA ASN A 760 -0.24 18.21 -13.48
C ASN A 760 -1.13 19.43 -13.22
N THR A 761 -1.32 20.28 -14.22
CA THR A 761 -2.05 21.56 -14.11
C THR A 761 -3.49 21.49 -14.57
N ASP A 762 -3.85 20.43 -15.29
CA ASP A 762 -5.22 20.18 -15.73
C ASP A 762 -5.58 18.74 -15.40
N MET A 763 -6.36 18.58 -14.34
CA MET A 763 -6.78 17.26 -13.91
C MET A 763 -7.62 16.58 -14.99
N PHE A 764 -8.42 17.30 -15.79
CA PHE A 764 -9.18 16.70 -16.90
C PHE A 764 -8.28 16.06 -17.96
N ASN A 765 -7.00 16.39 -17.96
CA ASN A 765 -5.97 15.79 -18.81
C ASN A 765 -4.74 15.36 -17.98
N PRO A 766 -4.66 14.10 -17.52
CA PRO A 766 -3.49 13.58 -16.80
C PRO A 766 -2.14 13.81 -17.50
N ALA A 767 -2.13 14.00 -18.82
CA ALA A 767 -0.94 14.31 -19.61
C ALA A 767 -0.56 15.80 -19.66
N ALA A 768 -1.41 16.70 -19.16
CA ALA A 768 -1.17 18.14 -19.07
C ALA A 768 -0.22 18.46 -17.90
N VAL A 769 1.04 18.10 -18.11
CA VAL A 769 2.13 18.32 -17.15
C VAL A 769 2.85 19.61 -17.50
N THR A 770 2.95 20.52 -16.54
CA THR A 770 3.79 21.70 -16.59
C THR A 770 5.03 21.48 -15.75
N ASN A 771 6.20 21.73 -16.34
CA ASN A 771 7.47 21.78 -15.62
C ASN A 771 7.67 23.17 -15.01
N VAL A 772 8.00 23.21 -13.73
CA VAL A 772 8.38 24.44 -13.01
C VAL A 772 9.81 24.32 -12.52
N ASP A 773 10.65 25.30 -12.86
CA ASP A 773 12.02 25.38 -12.35
C ASP A 773 11.99 25.81 -10.89
N HIS A 774 12.40 24.94 -9.98
CA HIS A 774 12.43 25.17 -8.54
C HIS A 774 13.23 26.42 -8.15
N ARG A 775 14.27 26.80 -8.92
CA ARG A 775 15.08 27.99 -8.63
C ARG A 775 14.29 29.28 -8.76
N LYS A 776 13.21 29.25 -9.53
CA LYS A 776 12.28 30.36 -9.70
C LYS A 776 11.14 30.32 -8.71
N VAL A 777 11.02 29.28 -7.86
CA VAL A 777 9.86 29.14 -6.98
C VAL A 777 10.00 30.04 -5.75
N GLU A 778 9.06 30.96 -5.60
CA GLU A 778 8.92 31.84 -4.44
C GLU A 778 8.19 31.12 -3.29
N SER A 779 7.11 30.41 -3.58
CA SER A 779 6.38 29.61 -2.57
C SER A 779 5.60 28.46 -3.20
N ILE A 780 5.37 27.40 -2.42
CA ILE A 780 4.38 26.38 -2.76
C ILE A 780 3.44 26.22 -1.57
N ASN A 781 2.15 26.35 -1.79
CA ASN A 781 1.13 26.23 -0.74
C ASN A 781 0.14 25.13 -1.10
N ILE A 782 -0.29 24.34 -0.11
CA ILE A 782 -1.46 23.49 -0.27
C ILE A 782 -2.64 24.39 -0.66
N SER A 783 -3.34 24.01 -1.72
CA SER A 783 -4.51 24.75 -2.17
C SER A 783 -5.60 24.64 -1.10
N LYS A 784 -5.99 25.79 -0.52
CA LYS A 784 -7.20 25.90 0.32
C LYS A 784 -8.47 25.81 -0.52
N VAL A 785 -8.32 25.81 -1.84
CA VAL A 785 -9.39 25.65 -2.81
C VAL A 785 -9.33 24.23 -3.33
N SER A 786 -10.41 23.49 -3.12
CA SER A 786 -10.60 22.16 -3.66
C SER A 786 -10.45 22.19 -5.18
N MET A 787 -9.90 21.11 -5.73
CA MET A 787 -9.92 20.91 -7.17
C MET A 787 -11.32 20.60 -7.69
N MET A 788 -12.27 20.25 -6.80
CA MET A 788 -13.70 20.27 -7.10
C MET A 788 -14.20 21.72 -7.08
N PRO A 789 -14.73 22.24 -8.20
CA PRO A 789 -15.23 23.61 -8.24
C PRO A 789 -16.34 23.85 -7.21
N ALA A 790 -16.33 25.01 -6.56
CA ALA A 790 -17.46 25.45 -5.74
C ALA A 790 -18.61 25.96 -6.64
N GLY A 791 -19.84 25.95 -6.12
CA GLY A 791 -21.01 26.48 -6.83
C GLY A 791 -21.54 25.60 -7.96
N LEU A 792 -21.11 24.33 -8.04
CA LEU A 792 -21.64 23.37 -9.03
C LEU A 792 -23.16 23.17 -8.90
N ALA A 793 -23.70 23.35 -7.69
CA ALA A 793 -25.13 23.26 -7.42
C ALA A 793 -25.90 24.59 -7.62
N ASP A 794 -25.23 25.72 -7.85
CA ASP A 794 -25.85 27.05 -7.79
C ASP A 794 -26.84 27.31 -8.93
N THR A 795 -26.74 26.53 -10.02
CA THR A 795 -27.64 26.58 -11.18
C THR A 795 -28.76 25.52 -11.10
N LEU A 796 -28.80 24.75 -10.01
CA LEU A 796 -29.81 23.73 -9.76
C LEU A 796 -30.89 24.29 -8.83
N LYS A 797 -32.14 23.92 -9.10
CA LYS A 797 -33.28 24.15 -8.20
C LYS A 797 -33.26 23.13 -7.05
N GLU A 798 -33.95 23.42 -5.95
CA GLU A 798 -34.07 22.52 -4.78
C GLU A 798 -34.40 21.07 -5.18
N GLU A 799 -35.45 20.89 -5.98
CA GLU A 799 -35.88 19.56 -6.46
C GLU A 799 -34.83 18.88 -7.35
N GLU A 800 -34.02 19.64 -8.10
CA GLU A 800 -32.94 19.11 -8.93
C GLU A 800 -31.76 18.65 -8.08
N ILE A 801 -31.43 19.35 -6.99
CA ILE A 801 -30.40 18.92 -6.04
C ILE A 801 -30.83 17.61 -5.36
N LEU A 802 -32.10 17.49 -4.98
CA LEU A 802 -32.65 16.24 -4.42
C LEU A 802 -32.65 15.10 -5.45
N ASP A 803 -32.95 15.37 -6.71
CA ASP A 803 -32.84 14.38 -7.80
C ASP A 803 -31.39 13.93 -8.02
N LEU A 804 -30.42 14.86 -7.97
CA LEU A 804 -28.98 14.57 -8.08
C LEU A 804 -28.47 13.72 -6.91
N LEU A 805 -28.84 14.09 -5.67
CA LEU A 805 -28.50 13.31 -4.48
C LEU A 805 -29.15 11.93 -4.51
N ALA A 806 -30.43 11.83 -4.89
CA ALA A 806 -31.12 10.55 -5.02
C ALA A 806 -30.46 9.65 -6.07
N PHE A 807 -30.05 10.23 -7.21
CA PHE A 807 -29.25 9.51 -8.19
C PHE A 807 -27.96 8.98 -7.57
N MET A 808 -27.12 9.82 -6.97
CA MET A 808 -25.87 9.36 -6.35
C MET A 808 -26.10 8.29 -5.28
N LEU A 809 -27.13 8.45 -4.45
CA LEU A 809 -27.48 7.53 -3.38
C LEU A 809 -28.07 6.20 -3.87
N SER A 810 -28.65 6.17 -5.08
CA SER A 810 -29.30 4.99 -5.65
C SER A 810 -28.34 3.88 -6.08
N ARG A 811 -27.02 4.18 -6.15
CA ARG A 811 -25.99 3.25 -6.65
C ARG A 811 -26.29 2.70 -8.05
N GLY A 812 -26.94 3.50 -8.90
CA GLY A 812 -27.34 3.14 -10.26
C GLY A 812 -28.65 2.35 -10.35
N ASP A 813 -29.35 2.09 -9.25
CA ASP A 813 -30.63 1.37 -9.25
C ASP A 813 -31.81 2.31 -9.54
N ASN A 814 -32.28 2.30 -10.79
CA ASN A 814 -33.45 3.08 -11.21
C ASN A 814 -34.79 2.57 -10.63
N LYS A 815 -34.79 1.44 -9.91
CA LYS A 815 -35.95 0.89 -9.18
C LYS A 815 -35.93 1.22 -7.68
N SER A 816 -34.96 2.01 -7.23
CA SER A 816 -34.87 2.44 -5.83
C SER A 816 -36.19 3.07 -5.35
N PRO A 817 -36.61 2.85 -4.08
CA PRO A 817 -37.80 3.48 -3.51
C PRO A 817 -37.85 5.01 -3.67
N MET A 818 -36.68 5.66 -3.75
CA MET A 818 -36.56 7.10 -3.97
C MET A 818 -37.22 7.56 -5.28
N PHE A 819 -37.30 6.69 -6.29
CA PHE A 819 -37.91 6.97 -7.60
C PHE A 819 -39.32 6.41 -7.75
N ALA A 820 -39.86 5.75 -6.72
CA ALA A 820 -41.25 5.31 -6.73
C ALA A 820 -42.18 6.53 -6.77
N LYS A 821 -43.23 6.45 -7.60
CA LYS A 821 -44.22 7.53 -7.77
C LYS A 821 -45.17 7.66 -6.58
#